data_AF-A0A5N6YI47-F1
#
_entry.id   AF-A0A5N6YI47-F1
#
_cell.length_a   1.000
_cell.length_b   1.000
_cell.length_c   1.000
_cell.angle_alpha   90.00
_cell.angle_beta   90.00
_cell.angle_gamma   90.00
#
_symmetry.space_group_name_H-M   'P 1'
#
loop_
_entity.id
_entity.type
_entity.pdbx_description
1 polymer ?
#
loop_
_entity_poly.entity_id
_entity_poly.type
_entity_poly.pdbx_seq_one_letter_code
_entity_poly.pdbx_strand_id
1 'polypeptide(L)'
;MSTSTTETVTAPAPTPSLRVIKNGFGAEITGLDFANGVTDEGYKFIEDAVKKHGFAVVRKTKLVDETHLELARKFGELDDVTPYNKAGRIHRLKYNELFDVGNIDVDGSIVDLSSPRGEANKGNALFHTDSSFNPRRAGYSLLLAHELPPPATGGSTAFADMRAAYRDLDPEFKKKLHEKNFIARHSLLHSKKMAAPECFKDIEPEDHFMSRHWLLQVHERTGIPTIYLAKHIHSLEGVSPEESQSILDRLFDHATQDKYVIEVEWKDVGDMIVWDNTCTMHRAISGEFLTNDGIGEPKKPPCVGCYESGNECILLTKSRRGGNFKHYRAGPRLDTISGPQHEMPSDDEESVVRDNSGGVLTMDLRNPSDALHILALSGDQPRARHSTTSPNSASAYLVPGSTATTSNQPVDPQYHVNPTHAIFDDYELVQRGLLRPSLVSELLLKYVRYYHPYCPIVPAYLLRGSNLGKIQKSDSFLLTVILTIASRDDPCHALTHRYCWDHSQRLLVDVLLAHPWTQTPRTVEGLLLLAEWLPHTQIQETTSETPKNLFSEDRMAWSLVGLAVRHGYLQRLDQAAFPNYNSSDSKEQADQNRLVWAYIFIADRQISVRLGQSFWSRGPSLAAKFAAHDFPTLQPCPENDNEDYASVLQASMELIQILHNAHAILYSSKERTLAMVYEGHYARYLDDFRNAATTWHSTWSTLAVSPSIKSTLLIMYEYISLYTNAFSFQAVLTRYSDPRTSTAPWQASKGAFAGLLSNGIMASPDGRYIFDAISAAMNLLDLMNSLDPHRTLSYLPSRYHLYGVYAAVLLHKADCAGAFQSSDQRHEVQSLARKFVSSLDQAPSTESHICHSYSRMLKQLWRARESKSKPSRTPKPTPVSSTMNLYHRHKTSTKPQQPLPTTNEHTTPSDSFSPSRFFESLPGEDDNGTAAFPSIEGYFLGSFMPGVADFSTPSFWDGLPPHSVGEGFQDWGLYQGGVDSQDPI
;
A
#
# COMPACT_ATOMS: atom_id res chain seq x y z
N MET A 1 -80.35 3.28 -11.27
CA MET A 1 -78.99 3.85 -11.28
C MET A 1 -78.09 2.85 -11.97
N SER A 2 -77.46 3.28 -13.06
CA SER A 2 -76.66 2.45 -13.96
C SER A 2 -75.19 2.72 -13.68
N THR A 3 -74.39 1.67 -13.48
CA THR A 3 -72.93 1.77 -13.40
C THR A 3 -72.33 0.88 -14.46
N SER A 4 -71.81 1.54 -15.50
CA SER A 4 -71.06 0.99 -16.61
C SER A 4 -69.65 0.61 -16.15
N THR A 5 -69.30 -0.67 -16.23
CA THR A 5 -67.93 -1.17 -16.16
C THR A 5 -67.31 -1.08 -17.55
N THR A 6 -66.30 -0.22 -17.71
CA THR A 6 -65.51 -0.10 -18.93
C THR A 6 -64.33 -1.06 -18.85
N GLU A 7 -64.34 -2.13 -19.65
CA GLU A 7 -63.17 -2.98 -19.88
C GLU A 7 -62.12 -2.20 -20.69
N THR A 8 -60.96 -1.94 -20.10
CA THR A 8 -59.78 -1.47 -20.83
C THR A 8 -59.12 -2.64 -21.53
N VAL A 9 -59.33 -2.72 -22.84
CA VAL A 9 -58.58 -3.56 -23.77
C VAL A 9 -57.12 -3.07 -23.82
N THR A 10 -56.20 -3.82 -23.20
CA THR A 10 -54.76 -3.61 -23.34
C THR A 10 -54.32 -4.05 -24.75
N ALA A 11 -53.66 -3.15 -25.48
CA ALA A 11 -53.07 -3.45 -26.78
C ALA A 11 -52.03 -4.58 -26.65
N PRO A 12 -51.92 -5.50 -27.63
CA PRO A 12 -50.92 -6.56 -27.61
C PRO A 12 -49.51 -5.96 -27.55
N ALA A 13 -48.66 -6.49 -26.67
CA ALA A 13 -47.26 -6.09 -26.56
C ALA A 13 -46.58 -6.24 -27.95
N PRO A 14 -45.74 -5.27 -28.36
CA PRO A 14 -45.06 -5.34 -29.66
C PRO A 14 -44.20 -6.61 -29.73
N THR A 15 -44.38 -7.40 -30.79
CA THR A 15 -43.54 -8.59 -31.03
C THR A 15 -42.10 -8.15 -31.29
N PRO A 16 -41.09 -8.78 -30.66
CA PRO A 16 -39.70 -8.43 -30.91
C PRO A 16 -39.32 -8.68 -32.37
N SER A 17 -38.64 -7.71 -32.97
CA SER A 17 -38.14 -7.80 -34.34
C SER A 17 -36.62 -7.69 -34.38
N LEU A 18 -36.00 -8.47 -35.27
CA LEU A 18 -34.55 -8.52 -35.44
C LEU A 18 -34.17 -8.18 -36.88
N ARG A 19 -33.25 -7.23 -37.04
CA ARG A 19 -32.66 -6.85 -38.32
C ARG A 19 -31.15 -7.10 -38.28
N VAL A 20 -30.64 -7.91 -39.19
CA VAL A 20 -29.19 -8.13 -39.35
C VAL A 20 -28.54 -6.88 -39.95
N ILE A 21 -27.37 -6.48 -39.44
CA ILE A 21 -26.69 -5.25 -39.86
C ILE A 21 -25.89 -5.47 -41.16
N LYS A 22 -24.82 -6.27 -41.13
CA LYS A 22 -23.93 -6.46 -42.29
C LYS A 22 -23.37 -7.87 -42.34
N ASN A 23 -23.52 -8.56 -43.48
CA ASN A 23 -22.91 -9.86 -43.77
C ASN A 23 -23.15 -10.96 -42.71
N GLY A 24 -24.28 -10.93 -41.99
CA GLY A 24 -24.55 -11.87 -40.91
C GLY A 24 -23.85 -11.55 -39.58
N PHE A 25 -23.13 -10.43 -39.51
CA PHE A 25 -22.50 -9.89 -38.30
C PHE A 25 -23.27 -8.65 -37.82
N GLY A 26 -23.49 -8.58 -36.51
CA GLY A 26 -24.34 -7.58 -35.87
C GLY A 26 -25.84 -7.76 -36.12
N ALA A 27 -26.64 -7.55 -35.08
CA ALA A 27 -28.10 -7.48 -35.17
C ALA A 27 -28.63 -6.24 -34.46
N GLU A 28 -29.70 -5.63 -34.95
CA GLU A 28 -30.48 -4.60 -34.28
C GLU A 28 -31.84 -5.21 -33.89
N ILE A 29 -32.19 -5.11 -32.61
CA ILE A 29 -33.42 -5.65 -32.01
C ILE A 29 -34.28 -4.48 -31.54
N THR A 30 -35.57 -4.52 -31.89
CA THR A 30 -36.58 -3.56 -31.41
C THR A 30 -37.80 -4.30 -30.88
N GLY A 31 -38.56 -3.67 -29.98
CA GLY A 31 -39.79 -4.25 -29.41
C GLY A 31 -39.58 -5.10 -28.16
N LEU A 32 -38.37 -5.12 -27.57
CA LEU A 32 -38.13 -5.67 -26.23
C LEU A 32 -38.19 -4.54 -25.18
N ASP A 33 -39.11 -4.66 -24.24
CA ASP A 33 -39.31 -3.72 -23.12
C ASP A 33 -39.12 -4.47 -21.80
N PHE A 34 -38.17 -4.03 -20.98
CA PHE A 34 -37.81 -4.65 -19.70
C PHE A 34 -38.21 -3.80 -18.49
N ALA A 35 -39.10 -2.82 -18.65
CA ALA A 35 -39.55 -1.94 -17.56
C ALA A 35 -40.19 -2.71 -16.39
N ASN A 36 -40.78 -3.89 -16.64
CA ASN A 36 -41.44 -4.73 -15.64
C ASN A 36 -40.64 -6.02 -15.31
N GLY A 37 -39.32 -6.03 -15.55
CA GLY A 37 -38.45 -7.17 -15.29
C GLY A 37 -38.04 -7.94 -16.56
N VAL A 38 -37.12 -8.89 -16.38
CA VAL A 38 -36.49 -9.61 -17.50
C VAL A 38 -37.15 -10.96 -17.74
N THR A 39 -37.87 -11.09 -18.86
CA THR A 39 -38.48 -12.37 -19.27
C THR A 39 -37.46 -13.33 -19.87
N ASP A 40 -37.68 -14.64 -19.70
CA ASP A 40 -36.80 -15.67 -20.27
C ASP A 40 -36.85 -15.68 -21.81
N GLU A 41 -38.01 -15.36 -22.40
CA GLU A 41 -38.16 -15.22 -23.84
C GLU A 41 -37.34 -14.05 -24.38
N GLY A 42 -37.36 -12.90 -23.69
CA GLY A 42 -36.58 -11.73 -24.06
C GLY A 42 -35.08 -11.98 -23.97
N TYR A 43 -34.64 -12.62 -22.88
CA TYR A 43 -33.25 -13.05 -22.71
C TYR A 43 -32.80 -14.00 -23.83
N LYS A 44 -33.54 -15.09 -24.08
CA LYS A 44 -33.19 -16.08 -25.12
C LYS A 44 -33.13 -15.45 -26.50
N PHE A 45 -34.04 -14.53 -26.80
CA PHE A 45 -34.03 -13.81 -28.08
C PHE A 45 -32.75 -13.00 -28.27
N ILE A 46 -32.25 -12.34 -27.22
CA ILE A 46 -30.98 -11.62 -27.25
C ILE A 46 -29.80 -12.61 -27.34
N GLU A 47 -29.78 -13.67 -26.53
CA GLU A 47 -28.72 -14.67 -26.53
C GLU A 47 -28.56 -15.32 -27.91
N ASP A 48 -29.65 -15.76 -28.54
CA ASP A 48 -29.63 -16.37 -29.88
C ASP A 48 -29.13 -15.39 -30.94
N ALA A 49 -29.52 -14.12 -30.83
CA ALA A 49 -29.05 -13.07 -31.74
C ALA A 49 -27.53 -12.87 -31.60
N VAL A 50 -27.02 -12.72 -30.37
CA VAL A 50 -25.58 -12.52 -30.11
C VAL A 50 -24.79 -13.75 -30.50
N LYS A 51 -25.24 -14.95 -30.13
CA LYS A 51 -24.58 -16.22 -30.49
C LYS A 51 -24.39 -16.38 -31.99
N LYS A 52 -25.40 -15.99 -32.79
CA LYS A 52 -25.35 -16.07 -34.24
C LYS A 52 -24.55 -14.91 -34.86
N HIS A 53 -24.81 -13.69 -34.42
CA HIS A 53 -24.37 -12.47 -35.07
C HIS A 53 -23.16 -11.79 -34.40
N GLY A 54 -22.61 -12.36 -33.32
CA GLY A 54 -21.46 -11.84 -32.57
C GLY A 54 -21.81 -10.71 -31.59
N PHE A 55 -22.67 -9.77 -32.00
CA PHE A 55 -23.24 -8.74 -31.13
C PHE A 55 -24.68 -8.37 -31.54
N ALA A 56 -25.43 -7.81 -30.60
CA ALA A 56 -26.77 -7.30 -30.81
C ALA A 56 -26.97 -5.94 -30.14
N VAL A 57 -27.65 -5.03 -30.83
CA VAL A 57 -28.07 -3.72 -30.33
C VAL A 57 -29.55 -3.79 -30.02
N VAL A 58 -29.92 -3.69 -28.76
CA VAL A 58 -31.31 -3.71 -28.31
C VAL A 58 -31.74 -2.27 -28.06
N ARG A 59 -32.68 -1.77 -28.86
CA ARG A 59 -33.11 -0.37 -28.80
C ARG A 59 -34.18 -0.18 -27.72
N LYS A 60 -34.07 0.93 -26.97
CA LYS A 60 -35.09 1.39 -26.00
C LYS A 60 -35.51 0.32 -24.98
N THR A 61 -34.53 -0.31 -24.34
CA THR A 61 -34.75 -1.43 -23.41
C THR A 61 -35.53 -1.05 -22.15
N LYS A 62 -35.47 0.22 -21.74
CA LYS A 62 -35.97 0.75 -20.46
C LYS A 62 -35.43 0.00 -19.23
N LEU A 63 -34.24 -0.58 -19.34
CA LEU A 63 -33.56 -1.19 -18.21
C LEU A 63 -33.13 -0.12 -17.19
N VAL A 64 -33.19 -0.49 -15.92
CA VAL A 64 -32.56 0.21 -14.80
C VAL A 64 -31.43 -0.67 -14.26
N ASP A 65 -30.58 -0.16 -13.37
CA ASP A 65 -29.43 -0.90 -12.82
C ASP A 65 -29.81 -2.31 -12.32
N GLU A 66 -30.93 -2.43 -11.59
CA GLU A 66 -31.40 -3.69 -11.03
C GLU A 66 -31.81 -4.70 -12.12
N THR A 67 -32.58 -4.28 -13.13
CA THR A 67 -33.03 -5.16 -14.22
C THR A 67 -31.92 -5.42 -15.24
N HIS A 68 -30.95 -4.52 -15.38
CA HIS A 68 -29.74 -4.73 -16.16
C HIS A 68 -28.90 -5.85 -15.56
N LEU A 69 -28.71 -5.85 -14.23
CA LEU A 69 -28.04 -6.94 -13.52
C LEU A 69 -28.84 -8.25 -13.57
N GLU A 70 -30.16 -8.19 -13.48
CA GLU A 70 -31.03 -9.37 -13.66
C GLU A 70 -30.82 -10.02 -15.03
N LEU A 71 -30.79 -9.22 -16.11
CA LEU A 71 -30.53 -9.71 -17.46
C LEU A 71 -29.12 -10.28 -17.57
N ALA A 72 -28.11 -9.58 -17.05
CA ALA A 72 -26.72 -10.02 -17.11
C ALA A 72 -26.51 -11.37 -16.41
N ARG A 73 -27.17 -11.61 -15.25
CA ARG A 73 -27.09 -12.90 -14.52
C ARG A 73 -27.62 -14.08 -15.33
N LYS A 74 -28.52 -13.85 -16.28
CA LYS A 74 -29.02 -14.92 -17.16
C LYS A 74 -27.95 -15.40 -18.15
N PHE A 75 -26.98 -14.56 -18.51
CA PHE A 75 -25.85 -14.93 -19.38
C PHE A 75 -24.73 -15.70 -18.65
N GLY A 76 -24.71 -15.67 -17.30
CA GLY A 76 -23.74 -16.38 -16.48
C GLY A 76 -23.41 -15.66 -15.17
N GLU A 77 -22.33 -16.12 -14.51
CA GLU A 77 -21.79 -15.43 -13.34
C GLU A 77 -21.25 -14.05 -13.70
N LEU A 78 -21.51 -13.06 -12.85
CA LEU A 78 -21.06 -11.68 -13.04
C LEU A 78 -19.64 -11.48 -12.49
N ASP A 79 -18.83 -10.73 -13.25
CA ASP A 79 -17.57 -10.18 -12.74
C ASP A 79 -17.86 -8.96 -11.84
N ASP A 80 -17.05 -8.76 -10.79
CA ASP A 80 -17.14 -7.59 -9.92
C ASP A 80 -15.96 -6.62 -10.12
N VAL A 81 -16.19 -5.35 -9.79
CA VAL A 81 -15.19 -4.29 -9.89
C VAL A 81 -14.35 -4.14 -8.62
N THR A 82 -14.52 -5.05 -7.65
CA THR A 82 -13.82 -5.02 -6.36
C THR A 82 -12.29 -4.96 -6.51
N PRO A 83 -11.64 -5.65 -7.49
CA PRO A 83 -10.21 -5.49 -7.74
C PRO A 83 -9.81 -4.06 -8.16
N TYR A 84 -10.63 -3.38 -8.96
CA TYR A 84 -10.39 -1.99 -9.38
C TYR A 84 -10.60 -1.02 -8.21
N ASN A 85 -11.60 -1.30 -7.35
CA ASN A 85 -11.85 -0.50 -6.15
C ASN A 85 -10.69 -0.60 -5.14
N LYS A 86 -10.15 -1.81 -4.97
CA LYS A 86 -8.95 -2.06 -4.15
C LYS A 86 -7.70 -1.37 -4.71
N ALA A 87 -7.64 -1.10 -6.00
CA ALA A 87 -6.57 -0.35 -6.66
C ALA A 87 -6.76 1.18 -6.58
N GLY A 88 -7.69 1.66 -5.74
CA GLY A 88 -7.91 3.09 -5.49
C GLY A 88 -8.96 3.76 -6.38
N ARG A 89 -9.69 3.01 -7.22
CA ARG A 89 -10.79 3.56 -8.01
C ARG A 89 -12.01 3.78 -7.12
N ILE A 90 -12.51 5.00 -7.04
CA ILE A 90 -13.78 5.29 -6.38
C ILE A 90 -14.90 4.83 -7.31
N HIS A 91 -15.69 3.85 -6.86
CA HIS A 91 -16.83 3.31 -7.60
C HIS A 91 -18.05 4.19 -7.38
N ARG A 92 -18.57 4.83 -8.44
CA ARG A 92 -19.74 5.72 -8.33
C ARG A 92 -21.08 5.00 -8.39
N LEU A 93 -21.12 3.79 -8.96
CA LEU A 93 -22.39 3.07 -9.17
C LEU A 93 -22.76 2.28 -7.91
N LYS A 94 -24.07 2.06 -7.72
CA LYS A 94 -24.63 1.41 -6.53
C LYS A 94 -24.18 -0.05 -6.36
N TYR A 95 -23.93 -0.75 -7.47
CA TYR A 95 -23.61 -2.18 -7.49
C TYR A 95 -22.18 -2.43 -7.98
N ASN A 96 -21.44 -3.30 -7.30
CA ASN A 96 -20.05 -3.61 -7.65
C ASN A 96 -19.95 -4.44 -8.94
N GLU A 97 -21.04 -5.05 -9.38
CA GLU A 97 -21.13 -5.83 -10.61
C GLU A 97 -21.32 -4.95 -11.86
N LEU A 98 -21.53 -3.64 -11.67
CA LEU A 98 -21.59 -2.67 -12.76
C LEU A 98 -20.21 -2.01 -12.93
N PHE A 99 -19.68 -2.01 -14.15
CA PHE A 99 -18.44 -1.31 -14.48
C PHE A 99 -18.75 0.03 -15.15
N ASP A 100 -18.33 1.12 -14.52
CA ASP A 100 -18.52 2.47 -15.06
C ASP A 100 -17.50 2.75 -16.18
N VAL A 101 -17.91 2.57 -17.43
CA VAL A 101 -17.12 2.97 -18.61
C VAL A 101 -17.37 4.41 -19.05
N GLY A 102 -18.18 5.16 -18.29
CA GLY A 102 -18.48 6.55 -18.59
C GLY A 102 -17.29 7.49 -18.42
N ASN A 103 -17.37 8.63 -19.09
CA ASN A 103 -16.48 9.77 -18.93
C ASN A 103 -16.98 10.74 -17.85
N ILE A 104 -17.71 10.24 -16.84
CA ILE A 104 -18.24 11.02 -15.73
C ILE A 104 -17.47 10.69 -14.43
N ASP A 105 -17.00 11.72 -13.75
CA ASP A 105 -16.30 11.61 -12.48
C ASP A 105 -17.27 11.49 -11.29
N VAL A 106 -16.76 11.22 -10.09
CA VAL A 106 -17.57 10.94 -8.89
C VAL A 106 -18.47 12.13 -8.52
N ASP A 107 -18.03 13.35 -8.81
CA ASP A 107 -18.78 14.59 -8.58
C ASP A 107 -19.81 14.90 -9.68
N GLY A 108 -19.93 14.03 -10.70
CA GLY A 108 -20.83 14.23 -11.84
C GLY A 108 -20.24 15.09 -12.95
N SER A 109 -18.99 15.55 -12.84
CA SER A 109 -18.31 16.32 -13.89
C SER A 109 -17.76 15.41 -15.00
N ILE A 110 -17.47 15.98 -16.19
CA ILE A 110 -16.83 15.22 -17.26
C ILE A 110 -15.34 15.04 -16.93
N VAL A 111 -14.85 13.80 -17.02
CA VAL A 111 -13.45 13.43 -16.77
C VAL A 111 -12.52 14.24 -17.68
N ASP A 112 -11.55 14.92 -17.07
CA ASP A 112 -10.46 15.58 -17.80
C ASP A 112 -9.65 14.55 -18.59
N LEU A 113 -9.52 14.75 -19.91
CA LEU A 113 -8.79 13.87 -20.82
C LEU A 113 -7.30 13.72 -20.43
N SER A 114 -6.73 14.73 -19.75
CA SER A 114 -5.35 14.72 -19.25
C SER A 114 -5.19 14.08 -17.87
N SER A 115 -6.30 13.76 -17.19
CA SER A 115 -6.26 13.04 -15.92
C SER A 115 -5.78 11.59 -16.11
N PRO A 116 -5.24 10.94 -15.07
CA PRO A 116 -4.88 9.52 -15.15
C PRO A 116 -6.05 8.61 -15.57
N ARG A 117 -7.30 8.96 -15.22
CA ARG A 117 -8.51 8.26 -15.66
C ARG A 117 -8.79 8.49 -17.14
N GLY A 118 -8.67 9.72 -17.62
CA GLY A 118 -8.80 10.09 -19.03
C GLY A 118 -7.76 9.37 -19.90
N GLU A 119 -6.49 9.42 -19.48
CA GLU A 119 -5.36 8.73 -20.13
C GLU A 119 -5.53 7.20 -20.11
N ALA A 120 -5.98 6.61 -19.00
CA ALA A 120 -6.27 5.17 -18.94
C ALA A 120 -7.45 4.76 -19.83
N ASN A 121 -8.47 5.60 -19.96
CA ASN A 121 -9.64 5.36 -20.80
C ASN A 121 -9.31 5.41 -22.31
N LYS A 122 -8.19 6.02 -22.72
CA LYS A 122 -7.71 5.96 -24.11
C LYS A 122 -7.46 4.53 -24.58
N GLY A 123 -7.22 3.59 -23.66
CA GLY A 123 -7.12 2.16 -23.97
C GLY A 123 -8.36 1.62 -24.68
N ASN A 124 -9.55 2.13 -24.37
CA ASN A 124 -10.82 1.68 -24.97
C ASN A 124 -10.94 2.09 -26.46
N ALA A 125 -10.14 3.05 -26.93
CA ALA A 125 -10.08 3.43 -28.34
C ALA A 125 -9.25 2.46 -29.20
N LEU A 126 -8.50 1.56 -28.57
CA LEU A 126 -7.78 0.48 -29.26
C LEU A 126 -8.70 -0.73 -29.44
N PHE A 127 -8.57 -1.45 -30.57
CA PHE A 127 -9.30 -2.71 -30.74
C PHE A 127 -8.87 -3.74 -29.69
N HIS A 128 -9.82 -4.17 -28.86
CA HIS A 128 -9.56 -5.07 -27.75
C HIS A 128 -10.72 -6.07 -27.55
N THR A 129 -10.47 -7.00 -26.64
CA THR A 129 -11.40 -8.02 -26.17
C THR A 129 -11.40 -7.94 -24.65
N ASP A 130 -12.58 -7.74 -24.05
CA ASP A 130 -12.71 -7.45 -22.63
C ASP A 130 -12.10 -8.55 -21.78
N SER A 131 -11.40 -8.14 -20.72
CA SER A 131 -10.81 -9.05 -19.74
C SER A 131 -9.91 -10.14 -20.34
N SER A 132 -9.39 -9.98 -21.56
CA SER A 132 -8.50 -10.99 -22.14
C SER A 132 -7.19 -11.14 -21.35
N PHE A 133 -6.80 -10.13 -20.57
CA PHE A 133 -5.69 -10.15 -19.61
C PHE A 133 -5.97 -10.95 -18.32
N ASN A 134 -7.20 -11.44 -18.12
CA ASN A 134 -7.55 -12.34 -17.01
C ASN A 134 -7.38 -13.81 -17.42
N PRO A 135 -7.07 -14.72 -16.48
CA PRO A 135 -7.06 -16.16 -16.75
C PRO A 135 -8.45 -16.70 -17.11
N ARG A 136 -9.47 -16.26 -16.36
CA ARG A 136 -10.89 -16.49 -16.68
C ARG A 136 -11.32 -15.41 -17.67
N ARG A 137 -11.69 -15.82 -18.89
CA ARG A 137 -12.12 -14.89 -19.95
C ARG A 137 -13.54 -14.39 -19.67
N ALA A 138 -13.80 -13.13 -20.02
CA ALA A 138 -15.17 -12.64 -20.11
C ALA A 138 -15.87 -13.33 -21.29
N GLY A 139 -17.09 -13.82 -21.06
CA GLY A 139 -17.92 -14.41 -22.11
C GLY A 139 -18.65 -13.32 -22.90
N TYR A 140 -19.55 -12.62 -22.21
CA TYR A 140 -20.36 -11.54 -22.78
C TYR A 140 -20.11 -10.23 -22.04
N SER A 141 -20.31 -9.13 -22.74
CA SER A 141 -20.37 -7.78 -22.17
C SER A 141 -21.70 -7.15 -22.56
N LEU A 142 -22.34 -6.48 -21.60
CA LEU A 142 -23.60 -5.75 -21.78
C LEU A 142 -23.35 -4.29 -21.42
N LEU A 143 -23.53 -3.40 -22.39
CA LEU A 143 -23.31 -1.97 -22.22
C LEU A 143 -24.62 -1.22 -22.43
N LEU A 144 -25.10 -0.53 -21.39
CA LEU A 144 -26.34 0.24 -21.38
C LEU A 144 -26.04 1.74 -21.47
N ALA A 145 -26.67 2.43 -22.42
CA ALA A 145 -26.56 3.88 -22.56
C ALA A 145 -27.41 4.60 -21.50
N HIS A 146 -26.78 5.18 -20.50
CA HIS A 146 -27.45 6.03 -19.51
C HIS A 146 -27.53 7.50 -19.93
N GLU A 147 -26.48 8.00 -20.56
CA GLU A 147 -26.39 9.36 -21.06
C GLU A 147 -25.54 9.35 -22.33
N LEU A 148 -25.97 10.11 -23.33
CA LEU A 148 -25.31 10.17 -24.64
C LEU A 148 -24.92 11.62 -24.92
N PRO A 149 -23.78 11.84 -25.60
CA PRO A 149 -23.46 13.17 -26.11
C PRO A 149 -24.50 13.57 -27.19
N PRO A 150 -24.56 14.86 -27.58
CA PRO A 150 -25.50 15.31 -28.60
C PRO A 150 -25.39 14.48 -29.88
N PRO A 151 -26.51 14.22 -30.59
CA PRO A 151 -26.49 13.41 -31.81
C PRO A 151 -25.45 13.90 -32.82
N ALA A 152 -24.84 12.97 -33.54
CA ALA A 152 -23.78 13.22 -34.54
C ALA A 152 -22.47 13.83 -34.00
N THR A 153 -22.22 13.81 -32.68
CA THR A 153 -20.95 14.29 -32.10
C THR A 153 -19.92 13.18 -31.80
N GLY A 154 -20.19 11.96 -32.26
CA GLY A 154 -19.33 10.76 -32.13
C GLY A 154 -19.68 9.88 -30.92
N GLY A 155 -18.73 9.06 -30.47
CA GLY A 155 -18.95 8.11 -29.37
C GLY A 155 -19.52 6.75 -29.77
N SER A 156 -19.53 6.44 -31.07
CA SER A 156 -19.91 5.12 -31.60
C SER A 156 -19.03 3.99 -31.03
N THR A 157 -19.53 2.76 -31.10
CA THR A 157 -18.74 1.57 -30.77
C THR A 157 -18.54 0.73 -32.03
N ALA A 158 -17.29 0.44 -32.37
CA ALA A 158 -16.95 -0.40 -33.53
C ALA A 158 -16.63 -1.82 -33.09
N PHE A 159 -17.09 -2.80 -33.86
CA PHE A 159 -16.91 -4.24 -33.64
C PHE A 159 -16.26 -4.89 -34.86
N ALA A 160 -15.40 -5.88 -34.65
CA ALA A 160 -14.76 -6.67 -35.71
C ALA A 160 -15.13 -8.16 -35.57
N ASP A 161 -15.58 -8.80 -36.67
CA ASP A 161 -15.91 -10.23 -36.69
C ASP A 161 -14.64 -11.09 -36.83
N MET A 162 -14.20 -11.68 -35.72
CA MET A 162 -12.98 -12.48 -35.69
C MET A 162 -13.13 -13.86 -36.33
N ARG A 163 -14.37 -14.33 -36.54
CA ARG A 163 -14.68 -15.58 -37.25
C ARG A 163 -14.58 -15.36 -38.76
N ALA A 164 -15.11 -14.23 -39.25
CA ALA A 164 -14.96 -13.84 -40.64
C ALA A 164 -13.49 -13.54 -40.99
N ALA A 165 -12.79 -12.81 -40.11
CA ALA A 165 -11.36 -12.56 -40.25
C ALA A 165 -10.57 -13.88 -40.31
N TYR A 166 -10.87 -14.84 -39.43
CA TYR A 166 -10.27 -16.18 -39.48
C TYR A 166 -10.51 -16.86 -40.83
N ARG A 167 -11.77 -16.95 -41.27
CA ARG A 167 -12.15 -17.67 -42.50
C ARG A 167 -11.37 -17.16 -43.71
N ASP A 168 -11.18 -15.86 -43.79
CA ASP A 168 -10.55 -15.18 -44.91
C ASP A 168 -9.01 -15.08 -44.80
N LEU A 169 -8.37 -15.62 -43.74
CA LEU A 169 -6.91 -15.68 -43.65
C LEU A 169 -6.32 -16.44 -44.84
N ASP A 170 -5.23 -15.90 -45.37
CA ASP A 170 -4.35 -16.52 -46.37
C ASP A 170 -4.07 -18.00 -46.00
N PRO A 171 -4.25 -18.97 -46.93
CA PRO A 171 -4.16 -20.39 -46.61
C PRO A 171 -2.81 -20.81 -46.02
N GLU A 172 -1.70 -20.29 -46.53
CA GLU A 172 -0.36 -20.62 -46.04
C GLU A 172 -0.13 -20.07 -44.63
N PHE A 173 -0.56 -18.83 -44.39
CA PHE A 173 -0.46 -18.22 -43.07
C PHE A 173 -1.38 -18.88 -42.05
N LYS A 174 -2.62 -19.19 -42.43
CA LYS A 174 -3.55 -19.97 -41.60
C LYS A 174 -2.95 -21.32 -41.23
N LYS A 175 -2.32 -22.01 -42.18
CA LYS A 175 -1.60 -23.27 -41.93
C LYS A 175 -0.44 -23.07 -40.94
N LYS A 176 0.40 -22.04 -41.13
CA LYS A 176 1.49 -21.69 -40.19
C LYS A 176 0.95 -21.49 -38.76
N LEU A 177 -0.15 -20.74 -38.61
CA LEU A 177 -0.74 -20.45 -37.30
C LEU A 177 -1.26 -21.73 -36.61
N HIS A 178 -1.87 -22.65 -37.36
CA HIS A 178 -2.30 -23.95 -36.85
C HIS A 178 -1.14 -24.86 -36.44
N GLU A 179 -0.13 -24.99 -37.30
CA GLU A 179 1.02 -25.87 -37.04
C GLU A 179 1.83 -25.42 -35.83
N LYS A 180 1.97 -24.10 -35.66
CA LYS A 180 2.70 -23.52 -34.53
C LYS A 180 1.88 -23.45 -33.25
N ASN A 181 0.55 -23.39 -33.37
CA ASN A 181 -0.39 -23.29 -32.26
C ASN A 181 0.05 -22.24 -31.22
N PHE A 182 0.13 -20.98 -31.62
CA PHE A 182 0.69 -19.93 -30.77
C PHE A 182 -0.13 -19.68 -29.50
N ILE A 183 0.57 -19.46 -28.39
CA ILE A 183 0.01 -18.93 -27.14
C ILE A 183 0.32 -17.44 -27.08
N ALA A 184 -0.71 -16.61 -26.98
CA ALA A 184 -0.61 -15.17 -26.81
C ALA A 184 -0.59 -14.80 -25.32
N ARG A 185 0.33 -13.92 -24.93
CA ARG A 185 0.44 -13.35 -23.57
C ARG A 185 -0.27 -12.01 -23.52
N HIS A 186 -1.36 -11.90 -22.76
CA HIS A 186 -2.16 -10.67 -22.66
C HIS A 186 -1.85 -9.90 -21.38
N SER A 187 -1.66 -8.58 -21.50
CA SER A 187 -1.38 -7.64 -20.41
C SER A 187 -2.20 -6.36 -20.57
N LEU A 188 -2.95 -6.00 -19.52
CA LEU A 188 -3.66 -4.72 -19.45
C LEU A 188 -2.68 -3.54 -19.46
N LEU A 189 -1.51 -3.69 -18.83
CA LEU A 189 -0.50 -2.64 -18.77
C LEU A 189 0.15 -2.40 -20.13
N HIS A 190 0.30 -3.44 -20.95
CA HIS A 190 0.80 -3.29 -22.32
C HIS A 190 -0.12 -2.39 -23.16
N SER A 191 -1.43 -2.67 -23.19
CA SER A 191 -2.39 -1.83 -23.91
C SER A 191 -2.48 -0.41 -23.37
N LYS A 192 -2.36 -0.23 -22.04
CA LYS A 192 -2.33 1.10 -21.41
C LYS A 192 -1.08 1.88 -21.81
N LYS A 193 0.08 1.23 -21.82
CA LYS A 193 1.35 1.81 -22.30
C LYS A 193 1.30 2.16 -23.78
N MET A 194 0.62 1.35 -24.61
CA MET A 194 0.40 1.71 -26.01
C MET A 194 -0.52 2.92 -26.18
N ALA A 195 -1.60 3.02 -25.38
CA ALA A 195 -2.57 4.11 -25.50
C ALA A 195 -2.08 5.44 -24.89
N ALA A 196 -1.30 5.38 -23.81
CA ALA A 196 -0.75 6.53 -23.11
C ALA A 196 0.74 6.31 -22.74
N PRO A 197 1.66 6.33 -23.72
CA PRO A 197 3.08 6.01 -23.50
C PRO A 197 3.74 6.84 -22.41
N GLU A 198 3.46 8.14 -22.35
CA GLU A 198 4.06 9.06 -21.37
C GLU A 198 3.63 8.76 -19.93
N CYS A 199 2.38 8.36 -19.73
CA CYS A 199 1.84 8.05 -18.40
C CYS A 199 2.32 6.70 -17.86
N PHE A 200 2.65 5.76 -18.75
CA PHE A 200 3.05 4.40 -18.42
C PHE A 200 4.50 4.09 -18.83
N LYS A 201 5.33 5.11 -19.08
CA LYS A 201 6.70 4.96 -19.56
C LYS A 201 7.58 4.12 -18.63
N ASP A 202 7.40 4.31 -17.32
CA ASP A 202 8.21 3.68 -16.26
C ASP A 202 7.67 2.30 -15.86
N ILE A 203 6.57 1.84 -16.47
CA ILE A 203 5.98 0.53 -16.21
C ILE A 203 6.43 -0.44 -17.29
N GLU A 204 7.13 -1.51 -16.89
CA GLU A 204 7.40 -2.64 -17.77
C GLU A 204 6.29 -3.68 -17.65
N PRO A 205 5.53 -3.96 -18.74
CA PRO A 205 4.45 -4.93 -18.69
C PRO A 205 4.91 -6.33 -18.28
N GLU A 206 6.17 -6.69 -18.58
CA GLU A 206 6.78 -7.99 -18.26
C GLU A 206 6.97 -8.25 -16.77
N ASP A 207 7.04 -7.20 -15.96
CA ASP A 207 7.14 -7.31 -14.49
C ASP A 207 5.82 -7.71 -13.84
N HIS A 208 4.75 -7.80 -14.63
CA HIS A 208 3.39 -8.04 -14.16
C HIS A 208 2.81 -9.32 -14.76
N PHE A 209 1.77 -9.85 -14.11
CA PHE A 209 1.08 -11.03 -14.60
C PHE A 209 0.53 -10.81 -16.02
N MET A 210 0.74 -11.81 -16.88
CA MET A 210 0.13 -11.89 -18.20
C MET A 210 -0.66 -13.18 -18.32
N SER A 211 -1.93 -13.10 -18.68
CA SER A 211 -2.72 -14.29 -19.00
C SER A 211 -2.24 -14.91 -20.31
N ARG A 212 -2.49 -16.21 -20.46
CA ARG A 212 -2.05 -17.01 -21.61
C ARG A 212 -3.27 -17.59 -22.29
N HIS A 213 -3.46 -17.27 -23.56
CA HIS A 213 -4.59 -17.75 -24.36
C HIS A 213 -4.12 -18.23 -25.72
N TRP A 214 -4.73 -19.28 -26.25
CA TRP A 214 -4.45 -19.71 -27.62
C TRP A 214 -4.87 -18.61 -28.60
N LEU A 215 -4.01 -18.31 -29.58
CA LEU A 215 -4.28 -17.29 -30.59
C LEU A 215 -5.40 -17.71 -31.54
N LEU A 216 -5.43 -18.98 -31.92
CA LEU A 216 -6.52 -19.59 -32.69
C LEU A 216 -7.39 -20.42 -31.76
N GLN A 217 -8.70 -20.21 -31.83
CA GLN A 217 -9.66 -20.88 -30.96
C GLN A 217 -10.86 -21.38 -31.77
N VAL A 218 -11.65 -22.26 -31.16
CA VAL A 218 -12.97 -22.64 -31.66
C VAL A 218 -13.98 -21.91 -30.79
N HIS A 219 -14.87 -21.14 -31.43
CA HIS A 219 -15.96 -20.49 -30.72
C HIS A 219 -16.93 -21.56 -30.19
N GLU A 220 -16.93 -21.77 -28.87
CA GLU A 220 -17.59 -22.88 -28.21
C GLU A 220 -19.08 -23.01 -28.57
N ARG A 221 -19.78 -21.89 -28.70
CA ARG A 221 -21.23 -21.86 -28.92
C ARG A 221 -21.64 -22.22 -30.36
N THR A 222 -20.78 -21.97 -31.34
CA THR A 222 -21.10 -22.22 -32.76
C THR A 222 -20.20 -23.26 -33.42
N GLY A 223 -19.13 -23.69 -32.78
CA GLY A 223 -18.11 -24.58 -33.35
C GLY A 223 -17.28 -23.96 -34.47
N ILE A 224 -17.36 -22.62 -34.65
CA ILE A 224 -16.68 -21.92 -35.75
C ILE A 224 -15.31 -21.46 -35.27
N PRO A 225 -14.22 -21.72 -36.01
CA PRO A 225 -12.91 -21.20 -35.65
C PRO A 225 -12.85 -19.67 -35.66
N THR A 226 -12.06 -19.10 -34.76
CA THR A 226 -11.91 -17.65 -34.54
C THR A 226 -10.47 -17.30 -34.17
N ILE A 227 -10.07 -16.04 -34.39
CA ILE A 227 -8.81 -15.50 -33.91
C ILE A 227 -9.08 -14.75 -32.60
N TYR A 228 -8.45 -15.16 -31.51
CA TYR A 228 -8.56 -14.47 -30.23
C TYR A 228 -7.50 -13.36 -30.13
N LEU A 229 -7.83 -12.20 -30.71
CA LEU A 229 -6.94 -11.05 -30.84
C LEU A 229 -7.38 -9.92 -29.90
N ALA A 230 -6.43 -9.16 -29.36
CA ALA A 230 -6.69 -7.94 -28.61
C ALA A 230 -5.39 -7.12 -28.53
N LYS A 231 -5.47 -5.78 -28.50
CA LYS A 231 -4.31 -4.93 -28.21
C LYS A 231 -3.75 -5.11 -26.79
N HIS A 232 -4.33 -5.98 -25.98
CA HIS A 232 -3.71 -6.48 -24.75
C HIS A 232 -2.54 -7.45 -25.01
N ILE A 233 -2.45 -8.08 -26.18
CA ILE A 233 -1.39 -9.06 -26.47
C ILE A 233 -0.04 -8.35 -26.53
N HIS A 234 0.84 -8.71 -25.60
CA HIS A 234 2.22 -8.23 -25.55
C HIS A 234 3.13 -9.02 -26.48
N SER A 235 3.07 -10.36 -26.41
CA SER A 235 3.91 -11.24 -27.23
C SER A 235 3.34 -12.65 -27.38
N LEU A 236 3.85 -13.39 -28.37
CA LEU A 236 3.60 -14.80 -28.59
C LEU A 236 4.70 -15.64 -27.94
N GLU A 237 4.33 -16.73 -27.26
CA GLU A 237 5.30 -17.64 -26.64
C GLU A 237 6.04 -18.49 -27.68
N GLY A 238 7.33 -18.74 -27.43
CA GLY A 238 8.14 -19.66 -28.23
C GLY A 238 8.69 -19.08 -29.55
N VAL A 239 8.58 -17.77 -29.77
CA VAL A 239 9.15 -17.04 -30.92
C VAL A 239 9.92 -15.80 -30.47
N SER A 240 10.77 -15.24 -31.35
CA SER A 240 11.46 -13.99 -31.05
C SER A 240 10.48 -12.81 -30.98
N PRO A 241 10.81 -11.72 -30.27
CA PRO A 241 9.98 -10.52 -30.21
C PRO A 241 9.64 -9.95 -31.60
N GLU A 242 10.57 -10.00 -32.55
CA GLU A 242 10.38 -9.48 -33.92
C GLU A 242 9.42 -10.38 -34.71
N GLU A 243 9.55 -11.70 -34.59
CA GLU A 243 8.61 -12.63 -35.23
C GLU A 243 7.21 -12.51 -34.60
N SER A 244 7.13 -12.40 -33.27
CA SER A 244 5.89 -12.16 -32.55
C SER A 244 5.19 -10.90 -33.07
N GLN A 245 5.90 -9.77 -33.11
CA GLN A 245 5.34 -8.49 -33.55
C GLN A 245 4.89 -8.58 -35.02
N SER A 246 5.70 -9.16 -35.90
CA SER A 246 5.36 -9.33 -37.32
C SER A 246 4.07 -10.15 -37.53
N ILE A 247 3.88 -11.23 -36.75
CA ILE A 247 2.66 -12.04 -36.81
C ILE A 247 1.45 -11.25 -36.32
N LEU A 248 1.60 -10.53 -35.19
CA LEU A 248 0.51 -9.74 -34.60
C LEU A 248 0.10 -8.58 -35.50
N ASP A 249 1.05 -7.84 -36.07
CA ASP A 249 0.78 -6.72 -36.98
C ASP A 249 0.01 -7.21 -38.21
N ARG A 250 0.46 -8.30 -38.84
CA ARG A 250 -0.25 -8.92 -39.97
C ARG A 250 -1.68 -9.32 -39.61
N LEU A 251 -1.92 -9.82 -38.39
CA LEU A 251 -3.25 -10.20 -37.93
C LEU A 251 -4.13 -8.97 -37.64
N PHE A 252 -3.59 -7.90 -37.04
CA PHE A 252 -4.33 -6.66 -36.81
C PHE A 252 -4.68 -5.98 -38.14
N ASP A 253 -3.74 -5.86 -39.06
CA ASP A 253 -3.94 -5.27 -40.39
C ASP A 253 -5.01 -6.03 -41.19
N HIS A 254 -5.08 -7.35 -41.02
CA HIS A 254 -6.12 -8.17 -41.62
C HIS A 254 -7.46 -8.02 -40.91
N ALA A 255 -7.52 -8.24 -39.59
CA ALA A 255 -8.76 -8.31 -38.83
C ALA A 255 -9.49 -6.96 -38.71
N THR A 256 -8.80 -5.84 -38.91
CA THR A 256 -9.37 -4.48 -38.80
C THR A 256 -9.80 -3.88 -40.14
N GLN A 257 -9.77 -4.64 -41.24
CA GLN A 257 -10.30 -4.19 -42.53
C GLN A 257 -11.82 -3.91 -42.45
N ASP A 258 -12.28 -2.89 -43.18
CA ASP A 258 -13.69 -2.45 -43.21
C ASP A 258 -14.71 -3.54 -43.54
N LYS A 259 -14.29 -4.63 -44.19
CA LYS A 259 -15.17 -5.77 -44.48
C LYS A 259 -15.52 -6.60 -43.24
N TYR A 260 -14.70 -6.57 -42.19
CA TYR A 260 -14.95 -7.26 -40.92
C TYR A 260 -15.47 -6.32 -39.83
N VAL A 261 -15.31 -5.01 -40.01
CA VAL A 261 -15.68 -3.99 -39.03
C VAL A 261 -17.08 -3.43 -39.28
N ILE A 262 -17.84 -3.26 -38.20
CA ILE A 262 -19.11 -2.54 -38.15
C ILE A 262 -19.01 -1.47 -37.07
N GLU A 263 -19.30 -0.23 -37.43
CA GLU A 263 -19.49 0.86 -36.46
C GLU A 263 -20.97 1.00 -36.11
N VAL A 264 -21.27 1.06 -34.81
CA VAL A 264 -22.62 1.17 -34.28
C VAL A 264 -22.77 2.51 -33.57
N GLU A 265 -23.70 3.31 -34.07
CA GLU A 265 -24.11 4.56 -33.43
C GLU A 265 -25.14 4.31 -32.31
N TRP A 266 -24.94 4.98 -31.18
CA TRP A 266 -25.91 5.06 -30.08
C TRP A 266 -27.01 6.07 -30.46
N LYS A 267 -28.28 5.65 -30.43
CA LYS A 267 -29.39 6.47 -30.92
C LYS A 267 -30.19 7.10 -29.79
N ASP A 268 -30.52 6.32 -28.77
CA ASP A 268 -31.38 6.74 -27.67
C ASP A 268 -30.78 6.31 -26.31
N VAL A 269 -31.03 7.11 -25.27
CA VAL A 269 -30.80 6.67 -23.88
C VAL A 269 -31.68 5.46 -23.59
N GLY A 270 -31.11 4.44 -22.96
CA GLY A 270 -31.73 3.13 -22.76
C GLY A 270 -31.51 2.14 -23.91
N ASP A 271 -30.78 2.51 -24.96
CA ASP A 271 -30.19 1.53 -25.88
C ASP A 271 -29.14 0.68 -25.15
N MET A 272 -29.04 -0.58 -25.52
CA MET A 272 -28.05 -1.51 -24.97
C MET A 272 -27.35 -2.25 -26.11
N ILE A 273 -26.03 -2.45 -26.00
CA ILE A 273 -25.29 -3.33 -26.90
C ILE A 273 -24.78 -4.52 -26.09
N VAL A 274 -24.98 -5.72 -26.62
CA VAL A 274 -24.51 -6.99 -26.04
C VAL A 274 -23.58 -7.67 -27.05
N TRP A 275 -22.39 -8.08 -26.64
CA TRP A 275 -21.44 -8.77 -27.53
C TRP A 275 -20.76 -9.96 -26.87
N ASP A 276 -20.32 -10.91 -27.70
CA ASP A 276 -19.57 -12.09 -27.30
C ASP A 276 -18.06 -11.87 -27.48
N ASN A 277 -17.37 -11.64 -26.38
CA ASN A 277 -15.92 -11.40 -26.35
C ASN A 277 -15.11 -12.57 -26.91
N THR A 278 -15.66 -13.79 -26.97
CA THR A 278 -14.93 -14.95 -27.49
C THR A 278 -14.86 -14.97 -29.02
N CYS A 279 -15.62 -14.11 -29.72
CA CYS A 279 -15.65 -14.06 -31.18
C CYS A 279 -15.59 -12.65 -31.80
N THR A 280 -15.46 -11.60 -30.99
CA THR A 280 -15.39 -10.20 -31.46
C THR A 280 -14.24 -9.43 -30.81
N MET A 281 -13.62 -8.51 -31.56
CA MET A 281 -12.94 -7.35 -30.97
C MET A 281 -13.86 -6.14 -31.03
N HIS A 282 -13.65 -5.16 -30.16
CA HIS A 282 -14.35 -3.89 -30.21
C HIS A 282 -13.48 -2.71 -29.79
N ARG A 283 -13.94 -1.49 -30.08
CA ARG A 283 -13.34 -0.22 -29.62
C ARG A 283 -14.37 0.90 -29.55
N ALA A 284 -14.11 1.89 -28.71
CA ALA A 284 -14.78 3.18 -28.75
C ALA A 284 -14.24 4.04 -29.91
N ILE A 285 -15.12 4.71 -30.64
CA ILE A 285 -14.75 5.69 -31.67
C ILE A 285 -14.79 7.08 -31.05
N SER A 286 -13.70 7.83 -31.22
CA SER A 286 -13.58 9.21 -30.74
C SER A 286 -14.63 10.13 -31.37
N GLY A 287 -15.15 11.08 -30.60
CA GLY A 287 -16.08 12.11 -31.07
C GLY A 287 -15.52 13.53 -30.94
N GLU A 288 -16.12 14.48 -31.67
CA GLU A 288 -15.76 15.91 -31.65
C GLU A 288 -16.23 16.63 -30.37
N PHE A 289 -17.08 15.99 -29.56
CA PHE A 289 -17.69 16.61 -28.39
C PHE A 289 -16.71 17.01 -27.27
N LEU A 290 -15.42 16.67 -27.37
CA LEU A 290 -14.39 17.06 -26.39
C LEU A 290 -13.04 17.36 -27.06
N THR A 291 -12.87 18.60 -27.54
CA THR A 291 -11.55 19.24 -27.62
C THR A 291 -11.64 20.65 -27.05
N ASN A 292 -10.92 20.91 -25.95
CA ASN A 292 -10.69 22.27 -25.44
C ASN A 292 -9.99 23.19 -26.47
N ASP A 293 -9.52 22.61 -27.58
CA ASP A 293 -8.96 23.31 -28.74
C ASP A 293 -10.06 23.73 -29.72
N GLY A 294 -10.84 24.76 -29.36
CA GLY A 294 -11.71 25.45 -30.32
C GLY A 294 -13.10 25.87 -29.84
N ILE A 295 -13.29 26.08 -28.54
CA ILE A 295 -14.55 26.63 -28.01
C ILE A 295 -14.79 28.02 -28.62
N GLY A 296 -15.80 28.16 -29.49
CA GLY A 296 -16.33 29.44 -29.99
C GLY A 296 -15.73 29.99 -31.30
N GLU A 297 -15.11 29.16 -32.14
CA GLU A 297 -14.75 29.55 -33.50
C GLU A 297 -15.97 29.58 -34.44
N PRO A 298 -16.03 30.49 -35.43
CA PRO A 298 -17.10 30.49 -36.43
C PRO A 298 -17.11 29.15 -37.17
N LYS A 299 -18.28 28.48 -37.19
CA LYS A 299 -18.56 27.13 -37.77
C LYS A 299 -18.28 25.92 -36.85
N LYS A 300 -18.04 26.10 -35.55
CA LYS A 300 -18.00 24.99 -34.56
C LYS A 300 -19.24 25.00 -33.65
N PRO A 301 -19.60 23.87 -33.00
CA PRO A 301 -20.78 23.80 -32.13
C PRO A 301 -20.68 24.72 -30.90
N PRO A 302 -21.80 25.27 -30.41
CA PRO A 302 -21.83 26.19 -29.27
C PRO A 302 -21.43 25.49 -27.96
N CYS A 303 -20.92 26.24 -26.98
CA CYS A 303 -20.71 25.70 -25.64
C CYS A 303 -22.04 25.35 -24.95
N VAL A 304 -21.99 24.47 -23.94
CA VAL A 304 -23.17 23.94 -23.22
C VAL A 304 -24.14 25.05 -22.79
N GLY A 305 -23.64 26.12 -22.16
CA GLY A 305 -24.48 27.23 -21.72
C GLY A 305 -25.13 28.04 -22.85
N CYS A 306 -24.50 28.15 -24.02
CA CYS A 306 -25.10 28.82 -25.18
C CYS A 306 -26.11 27.92 -25.89
N TYR A 307 -25.87 26.61 -25.91
CA TYR A 307 -26.80 25.62 -26.44
C TYR A 307 -28.10 25.59 -25.62
N GLU A 308 -28.00 25.51 -24.29
CA GLU A 308 -29.17 25.47 -23.39
C GLU A 308 -29.99 26.77 -23.41
N SER A 309 -29.35 27.91 -23.64
CA SER A 309 -30.00 29.22 -23.64
C SER A 309 -30.43 29.71 -25.04
N GLY A 310 -30.16 28.94 -26.10
CA GLY A 310 -30.52 29.28 -27.49
C GLY A 310 -29.80 30.51 -28.05
N ASN A 311 -28.65 30.89 -27.49
CA ASN A 311 -27.90 32.10 -27.86
C ASN A 311 -26.73 31.79 -28.81
N GLU A 312 -26.39 32.75 -29.68
CA GLU A 312 -25.24 32.64 -30.59
C GLU A 312 -23.91 32.75 -29.83
N CYS A 313 -23.06 31.73 -29.97
CA CYS A 313 -21.81 31.60 -29.23
C CYS A 313 -20.67 32.39 -29.91
N ILE A 314 -20.59 33.70 -29.65
CA ILE A 314 -19.57 34.59 -30.23
C ILE A 314 -18.44 34.85 -29.22
N LEU A 315 -17.21 34.42 -29.55
CA LEU A 315 -16.02 34.75 -28.75
C LEU A 315 -15.64 36.23 -28.88
N LEU A 316 -15.70 36.98 -27.78
CA LEU A 316 -14.99 38.25 -27.66
C LEU A 316 -13.49 37.97 -27.52
N THR A 317 -12.73 38.25 -28.58
CA THR A 317 -11.27 38.04 -28.64
C THR A 317 -10.57 38.73 -27.47
N LYS A 318 -9.94 37.92 -26.59
CA LYS A 318 -9.11 38.23 -25.42
C LYS A 318 -9.81 38.34 -24.05
N SER A 319 -10.34 37.21 -23.56
CA SER A 319 -10.39 36.87 -22.13
C SER A 319 -10.43 35.34 -21.97
N ARG A 320 -9.45 34.74 -21.25
CA ARG A 320 -9.49 33.33 -20.80
C ARG A 320 -9.69 33.25 -19.29
N ARG A 321 -10.66 34.01 -18.77
CA ARG A 321 -11.22 33.85 -17.42
C ARG A 321 -12.73 33.96 -17.50
N GLY A 322 -13.42 32.82 -17.43
CA GLY A 322 -14.80 32.77 -16.95
C GLY A 322 -14.79 32.97 -15.44
N GLY A 323 -14.67 34.23 -15.03
CA GLY A 323 -14.77 34.66 -13.64
C GLY A 323 -15.51 35.98 -13.61
N ASN A 324 -16.52 36.03 -12.75
CA ASN A 324 -17.47 37.13 -12.56
C ASN A 324 -16.74 38.48 -12.33
N PHE A 325 -16.96 39.49 -13.18
CA PHE A 325 -16.46 40.86 -12.91
C PHE A 325 -17.46 41.94 -13.36
N LYS A 326 -18.17 42.50 -12.38
CA LYS A 326 -18.62 43.89 -12.42
C LYS A 326 -17.39 44.78 -12.22
N HIS A 327 -17.14 45.66 -13.19
CA HIS A 327 -16.44 46.96 -13.13
C HIS A 327 -15.26 47.17 -14.12
N TYR A 328 -15.50 48.16 -15.00
CA TYR A 328 -14.60 49.20 -15.55
C TYR A 328 -13.69 48.97 -16.79
N ARG A 329 -14.15 49.57 -17.90
CA ARG A 329 -13.55 50.51 -18.89
C ARG A 329 -12.12 50.34 -19.44
N ALA A 330 -12.08 50.00 -20.74
CA ALA A 330 -11.55 50.72 -21.92
C ALA A 330 -10.14 51.36 -21.95
N GLY A 331 -9.31 50.93 -22.93
CA GLY A 331 -8.15 51.65 -23.50
C GLY A 331 -7.37 50.79 -24.54
N PRO A 332 -6.80 51.34 -25.65
CA PRO A 332 -6.63 50.59 -26.91
C PRO A 332 -5.21 50.11 -27.28
N ARG A 333 -5.18 49.33 -28.38
CA ARG A 333 -4.16 48.47 -29.01
C ARG A 333 -2.89 49.14 -29.59
N LEU A 334 -1.84 48.32 -29.74
CA LEU A 334 -0.86 48.19 -30.85
C LEU A 334 -0.10 46.85 -30.67
N ASP A 335 0.65 46.30 -31.61
CA ASP A 335 0.41 45.88 -33.00
C ASP A 335 1.47 44.78 -33.28
N THR A 336 1.15 43.82 -34.13
CA THR A 336 1.98 42.62 -34.41
C THR A 336 3.05 42.91 -35.47
N ILE A 337 4.27 42.39 -35.29
CA ILE A 337 5.21 42.14 -36.40
C ILE A 337 5.75 40.71 -36.33
N SER A 338 5.54 40.01 -37.44
CA SER A 338 6.00 38.70 -37.87
C SER A 338 7.51 38.62 -38.10
N GLY A 339 8.14 37.47 -37.79
CA GLY A 339 9.49 37.11 -38.24
C GLY A 339 9.48 35.99 -39.30
N PRO A 340 10.61 35.74 -39.98
CA PRO A 340 10.82 34.50 -40.72
C PRO A 340 12.05 33.69 -40.24
N GLN A 341 11.81 32.38 -40.06
CA GLN A 341 12.52 31.16 -40.51
C GLN A 341 14.06 30.99 -40.50
N HIS A 342 14.44 29.69 -40.40
CA HIS A 342 15.76 29.00 -40.47
C HIS A 342 16.53 28.92 -39.13
N GLU A 343 17.17 27.82 -38.69
CA GLU A 343 17.59 26.54 -39.28
C GLU A 343 18.02 25.58 -38.15
N MET A 344 18.03 24.26 -38.38
CA MET A 344 18.58 23.23 -37.45
C MET A 344 20.10 23.09 -37.61
N PRO A 345 20.82 22.69 -36.54
CA PRO A 345 22.00 21.83 -36.71
C PRO A 345 21.94 20.54 -35.88
N SER A 346 22.73 19.60 -36.38
CA SER A 346 22.85 18.16 -36.12
C SER A 346 23.70 17.77 -34.90
N ASP A 347 23.57 16.49 -34.57
CA ASP A 347 24.19 15.69 -33.52
C ASP A 347 25.71 15.79 -33.39
N ASP A 348 26.17 15.74 -32.13
CA ASP A 348 27.44 15.13 -31.72
C ASP A 348 27.25 14.40 -30.37
N GLU A 349 27.64 13.12 -30.35
CA GLU A 349 27.67 12.26 -29.17
C GLU A 349 28.81 12.67 -28.21
N GLU A 350 28.52 12.83 -26.92
CA GLU A 350 29.55 12.80 -25.88
C GLU A 350 29.11 11.96 -24.66
N SER A 351 29.94 10.95 -24.36
CA SER A 351 29.82 10.02 -23.24
C SER A 351 30.05 10.70 -21.89
N VAL A 352 29.09 10.58 -20.95
CA VAL A 352 29.24 11.14 -19.58
C VAL A 352 29.02 10.08 -18.49
N VAL A 353 30.05 9.94 -17.66
CA VAL A 353 30.11 9.19 -16.39
C VAL A 353 28.97 9.61 -15.44
N ARG A 354 28.19 8.66 -14.90
CA ARG A 354 27.05 8.93 -13.99
C ARG A 354 27.51 9.24 -12.55
N ASP A 355 27.01 10.35 -12.00
CA ASP A 355 27.12 10.74 -10.58
C ASP A 355 25.88 10.27 -9.79
N ASN A 356 26.06 9.61 -8.65
CA ASN A 356 25.02 8.82 -7.95
C ASN A 356 24.29 9.56 -6.82
N SER A 357 24.70 10.78 -6.45
CA SER A 357 24.10 11.54 -5.33
C SER A 357 22.75 12.20 -5.66
N GLY A 358 22.44 12.41 -6.94
CA GLY A 358 21.15 12.98 -7.37
C GLY A 358 19.97 12.03 -7.15
N GLY A 359 20.19 10.71 -7.22
CA GLY A 359 19.12 9.69 -7.18
C GLY A 359 18.44 9.53 -5.82
N VAL A 360 19.16 9.71 -4.71
CA VAL A 360 18.61 9.51 -3.36
C VAL A 360 17.67 10.65 -2.93
N LEU A 361 17.94 11.88 -3.38
CA LEU A 361 17.10 13.05 -3.07
C LEU A 361 15.83 13.10 -3.91
N THR A 362 15.84 12.54 -5.12
CA THR A 362 14.67 12.46 -6.01
C THR A 362 13.64 11.43 -5.58
N MET A 363 13.99 10.50 -4.69
CA MET A 363 13.06 9.46 -4.21
C MET A 363 12.21 9.98 -3.06
N ASP A 364 10.90 9.73 -3.08
CA ASP A 364 10.01 10.08 -1.97
C ASP A 364 10.31 9.25 -0.73
N LEU A 365 10.31 9.90 0.45
CA LEU A 365 10.44 9.22 1.75
C LEU A 365 9.20 9.54 2.58
N ARG A 366 8.12 8.78 2.39
CA ARG A 366 6.83 9.01 3.09
C ARG A 366 6.61 8.03 4.22
N ASN A 367 7.24 6.86 4.16
CA ASN A 367 7.05 5.79 5.13
C ASN A 367 8.36 4.95 5.30
N PRO A 368 8.43 4.09 6.34
CA PRO A 368 9.57 3.21 6.56
C PRO A 368 9.91 2.25 5.41
N SER A 369 8.92 1.74 4.66
CA SER A 369 9.20 0.85 3.52
C SER A 369 9.81 1.61 2.33
N ASP A 370 9.49 2.88 2.13
CA ASP A 370 10.20 3.76 1.19
C ASP A 370 11.68 3.91 1.58
N ALA A 371 11.98 3.99 2.89
CA ALA A 371 13.37 4.05 3.37
C ALA A 371 14.15 2.78 3.01
N LEU A 372 13.53 1.60 3.15
CA LEU A 372 14.11 0.35 2.68
C LEU A 372 14.33 0.35 1.17
N HIS A 373 13.39 0.91 0.40
CA HIS A 373 13.52 1.02 -1.05
C HIS A 373 14.69 1.92 -1.47
N ILE A 374 14.86 3.06 -0.80
CA ILE A 374 16.02 3.95 -1.00
C ILE A 374 17.33 3.22 -0.68
N LEU A 375 17.36 2.44 0.40
CA LEU A 375 18.53 1.65 0.78
C LEU A 375 18.86 0.55 -0.25
N ALA A 376 17.84 -0.12 -0.79
CA ALA A 376 18.01 -1.20 -1.77
C ALA A 376 18.67 -0.69 -3.06
N LEU A 377 18.16 0.43 -3.58
CA LEU A 377 18.65 1.04 -4.82
C LEU A 377 20.04 1.69 -4.65
N SER A 378 20.43 2.04 -3.43
CA SER A 378 21.76 2.55 -3.12
C SER A 378 22.85 1.45 -3.08
N GLY A 379 22.45 0.17 -3.12
CA GLY A 379 23.34 -0.99 -2.96
C GLY A 379 23.85 -1.66 -4.25
N ASP A 380 23.30 -1.33 -5.43
CA ASP A 380 23.67 -1.95 -6.70
C ASP A 380 24.94 -1.31 -7.32
N GLN A 381 26.10 -1.90 -7.05
CA GLN A 381 27.29 -1.79 -7.91
C GLN A 381 27.54 -3.13 -8.62
N PRO A 382 27.78 -3.16 -9.95
CA PRO A 382 28.20 -4.37 -10.64
C PRO A 382 29.59 -4.78 -10.14
N ARG A 383 29.69 -5.96 -9.52
CA ARG A 383 30.96 -6.57 -9.10
C ARG A 383 31.86 -6.76 -10.33
N ALA A 384 33.01 -6.07 -10.35
CA ALA A 384 34.11 -6.38 -11.25
C ALA A 384 34.58 -7.82 -11.01
N ARG A 385 34.57 -8.62 -12.08
CA ARG A 385 35.05 -10.01 -12.10
C ARG A 385 36.55 -10.04 -11.81
N HIS A 386 36.95 -10.64 -10.69
CA HIS A 386 38.28 -11.21 -10.55
C HIS A 386 38.19 -12.73 -10.70
N SER A 387 38.79 -13.19 -11.79
CA SER A 387 39.01 -14.59 -12.13
C SER A 387 40.07 -15.21 -11.22
N THR A 388 39.73 -16.27 -10.50
CA THR A 388 40.72 -17.27 -10.02
C THR A 388 40.06 -18.63 -9.90
N THR A 389 40.31 -19.46 -10.92
CA THR A 389 40.66 -20.89 -10.89
C THR A 389 40.07 -21.79 -9.79
N SER A 390 39.22 -22.72 -10.24
CA SER A 390 38.85 -23.98 -9.57
C SER A 390 40.06 -24.88 -9.29
N PRO A 391 39.92 -25.84 -8.36
CA PRO A 391 39.84 -27.22 -8.86
C PRO A 391 38.80 -28.11 -8.16
N ASN A 392 38.25 -29.03 -8.97
CA ASN A 392 37.69 -30.37 -8.70
C ASN A 392 37.69 -30.86 -7.23
N SER A 393 36.64 -31.50 -6.70
CA SER A 393 36.22 -32.86 -7.09
C SER A 393 35.08 -33.42 -6.21
N ALA A 394 34.22 -34.23 -6.83
CA ALA A 394 33.58 -35.48 -6.40
C ALA A 394 32.80 -35.61 -5.05
N SER A 395 31.56 -36.10 -5.19
CA SER A 395 30.69 -36.71 -4.18
C SER A 395 31.34 -37.80 -3.34
N ALA A 396 30.93 -37.93 -2.07
CA ALA A 396 30.61 -39.23 -1.45
C ALA A 396 29.93 -39.05 -0.08
N TYR A 397 28.83 -39.78 0.10
CA TYR A 397 28.21 -40.11 1.38
C TYR A 397 29.22 -40.79 2.33
N LEU A 398 29.19 -40.46 3.62
CA LEU A 398 29.71 -41.32 4.69
C LEU A 398 29.08 -40.95 6.04
N VAL A 399 28.39 -41.94 6.62
CA VAL A 399 28.03 -42.04 8.05
C VAL A 399 29.31 -42.33 8.85
N PRO A 400 29.42 -41.83 10.09
CA PRO A 400 30.04 -42.68 11.11
C PRO A 400 29.27 -42.73 12.43
N GLY A 401 29.19 -43.93 13.00
CA GLY A 401 28.67 -44.23 14.32
C GLY A 401 29.70 -44.05 15.44
N SER A 402 29.14 -43.88 16.64
CA SER A 402 29.63 -44.12 18.01
C SER A 402 31.12 -44.23 18.32
N THR A 403 31.58 -43.45 19.30
CA THR A 403 32.14 -43.97 20.57
C THR A 403 32.19 -42.87 21.63
N ALA A 404 31.74 -43.19 22.84
CA ALA A 404 31.81 -42.36 24.03
C ALA A 404 33.21 -42.36 24.67
N THR A 405 33.63 -41.25 25.27
CA THR A 405 34.54 -41.29 26.44
C THR A 405 34.30 -40.07 27.34
N THR A 406 34.02 -40.38 28.59
CA THR A 406 33.75 -39.55 29.77
C THR A 406 34.97 -38.83 30.34
N SER A 407 34.80 -37.62 30.87
CA SER A 407 35.50 -37.17 32.10
C SER A 407 34.72 -36.09 32.88
N ASN A 408 34.15 -36.52 34.02
CA ASN A 408 33.89 -35.88 35.33
C ASN A 408 34.63 -34.53 35.58
N GLN A 409 34.19 -33.52 36.36
CA GLN A 409 33.20 -33.28 37.45
C GLN A 409 33.32 -31.76 37.84
N PRO A 410 32.64 -31.15 38.85
CA PRO A 410 31.52 -31.58 39.71
C PRO A 410 30.32 -30.59 39.77
N VAL A 411 29.23 -31.10 40.36
CA VAL A 411 27.94 -30.48 40.75
C VAL A 411 27.96 -30.37 42.30
N ASP A 412 27.50 -29.32 43.00
CA ASP A 412 26.11 -28.94 43.43
C ASP A 412 26.23 -27.81 44.52
N PRO A 413 25.19 -27.19 45.16
CA PRO A 413 23.78 -27.62 45.25
C PRO A 413 22.63 -26.58 45.10
N GLN A 414 21.48 -27.13 44.70
CA GLN A 414 20.09 -26.84 45.14
C GLN A 414 19.37 -25.57 44.64
N TYR A 415 18.58 -25.77 43.57
CA TYR A 415 17.17 -25.38 43.57
C TYR A 415 16.33 -26.55 43.05
N HIS A 416 15.41 -27.04 43.89
CA HIS A 416 14.46 -28.10 43.57
C HIS A 416 13.56 -27.71 42.38
N VAL A 417 13.58 -28.48 41.30
CA VAL A 417 12.57 -28.45 40.24
C VAL A 417 11.86 -29.81 40.21
N ASN A 418 10.57 -29.79 40.52
CA ASN A 418 9.66 -30.94 40.40
C ASN A 418 9.40 -31.30 38.92
N PRO A 419 9.03 -32.55 38.59
CA PRO A 419 9.14 -33.10 37.24
C PRO A 419 8.01 -32.60 36.31
N THR A 420 8.36 -31.76 35.33
CA THR A 420 7.49 -31.25 34.24
C THR A 420 7.28 -32.24 33.09
N HIS A 421 7.55 -33.53 33.30
CA HIS A 421 7.67 -34.52 32.21
C HIS A 421 6.36 -34.91 31.51
N ALA A 422 5.18 -34.53 32.00
CA ALA A 422 3.89 -35.01 31.48
C ALA A 422 2.95 -33.92 30.89
N ILE A 423 3.40 -32.65 30.81
CA ILE A 423 2.48 -31.56 30.43
C ILE A 423 2.22 -31.52 28.94
N PHE A 424 3.24 -31.75 28.09
CA PHE A 424 3.18 -31.54 26.64
C PHE A 424 3.07 -32.82 25.80
N ASP A 425 2.77 -33.96 26.42
CA ASP A 425 2.79 -35.26 25.74
C ASP A 425 1.75 -35.35 24.61
N ASP A 426 0.63 -34.62 24.73
CA ASP A 426 -0.42 -34.57 23.71
C ASP A 426 -0.16 -33.58 22.56
N TYR A 427 0.96 -32.86 22.55
CA TYR A 427 1.24 -31.83 21.53
C TYR A 427 1.84 -32.47 20.27
N GLU A 428 1.33 -32.15 19.08
CA GLU A 428 1.65 -32.88 17.84
C GLU A 428 3.16 -33.01 17.58
N LEU A 429 3.94 -31.94 17.75
CA LEU A 429 5.39 -31.97 17.53
C LEU A 429 6.14 -32.84 18.55
N VAL A 430 5.60 -32.98 19.76
CA VAL A 430 6.14 -33.87 20.79
C VAL A 430 5.74 -35.32 20.50
N GLN A 431 4.47 -35.57 20.14
CA GLN A 431 3.99 -36.91 19.76
C GLN A 431 4.75 -37.49 18.57
N ARG A 432 5.10 -36.63 17.60
CA ARG A 432 5.90 -37.01 16.42
C ARG A 432 7.39 -37.19 16.74
N GLY A 433 7.82 -36.95 17.98
CA GLY A 433 9.21 -37.05 18.41
C GLY A 433 10.12 -35.95 17.85
N LEU A 434 9.56 -34.88 17.30
CA LEU A 434 10.32 -33.77 16.71
C LEU A 434 10.82 -32.79 17.79
N LEU A 435 10.06 -32.65 18.89
CA LEU A 435 10.43 -31.82 20.05
C LEU A 435 10.38 -32.62 21.35
N ARG A 436 11.27 -32.26 22.29
CA ARG A 436 11.23 -32.79 23.66
C ARG A 436 10.35 -31.87 24.54
N PRO A 437 9.54 -32.41 25.47
CA PRO A 437 8.75 -31.59 26.40
C PRO A 437 9.57 -30.57 27.21
N SER A 438 10.81 -30.93 27.58
CA SER A 438 11.74 -30.04 28.29
C SER A 438 12.16 -28.84 27.44
N LEU A 439 12.38 -29.06 26.14
CA LEU A 439 12.74 -28.01 25.19
C LEU A 439 11.57 -27.04 24.95
N VAL A 440 10.33 -27.54 24.90
CA VAL A 440 9.13 -26.70 24.83
C VAL A 440 9.07 -25.75 26.03
N SER A 441 9.31 -26.28 27.24
CA SER A 441 9.32 -25.48 28.47
C SER A 441 10.45 -24.43 28.47
N GLU A 442 11.64 -24.79 28.01
CA GLU A 442 12.79 -23.88 27.88
C GLU A 442 12.50 -22.72 26.91
N LEU A 443 11.95 -23.02 25.74
CA LEU A 443 11.60 -22.01 24.73
C LEU A 443 10.48 -21.08 25.21
N LEU A 444 9.50 -21.60 25.97
CA LEU A 444 8.46 -20.77 26.59
C LEU A 444 9.04 -19.80 27.62
N LEU A 445 9.95 -20.27 28.48
CA LEU A 445 10.63 -19.39 29.44
C LEU A 445 11.47 -18.32 28.73
N LYS A 446 12.14 -18.68 27.64
CA LYS A 446 12.87 -17.72 26.79
C LYS A 446 11.93 -16.68 26.19
N TYR A 447 10.77 -17.09 25.68
CA TYR A 447 9.75 -16.17 25.15
C TYR A 447 9.27 -15.17 26.20
N VAL A 448 8.86 -15.67 27.38
CA VAL A 448 8.37 -14.84 28.49
C VAL A 448 9.41 -13.82 28.94
N ARG A 449 10.69 -14.19 28.93
CA ARG A 449 11.77 -13.32 29.42
C ARG A 449 12.18 -12.24 28.41
N TYR A 450 12.24 -12.59 27.12
CA TYR A 450 12.88 -11.73 26.11
C TYR A 450 11.92 -11.10 25.10
N TYR A 451 10.75 -11.70 24.83
CA TYR A 451 9.84 -11.24 23.78
C TYR A 451 8.54 -10.67 24.35
N HIS A 452 7.96 -11.37 25.33
CA HIS A 452 6.69 -10.99 25.95
C HIS A 452 6.63 -9.53 26.47
N PRO A 453 7.69 -8.96 27.08
CA PRO A 453 7.65 -7.57 27.56
C PRO A 453 7.36 -6.52 26.48
N TYR A 454 7.65 -6.81 25.21
CA TYR A 454 7.46 -5.86 24.10
C TYR A 454 6.12 -5.99 23.38
N CYS A 455 5.39 -7.09 23.60
CA CYS A 455 4.05 -7.32 23.06
C CYS A 455 3.26 -8.28 23.99
N PRO A 456 2.85 -7.82 25.18
CA PRO A 456 2.17 -8.65 26.18
C PRO A 456 0.69 -8.87 25.82
N ILE A 457 0.39 -9.34 24.61
CA ILE A 457 -0.97 -9.65 24.17
C ILE A 457 -1.50 -10.94 24.82
N VAL A 458 -0.60 -11.89 25.12
CA VAL A 458 -0.92 -13.10 25.86
C VAL A 458 -0.66 -12.85 27.36
N PRO A 459 -1.64 -13.03 28.24
CA PRO A 459 -1.43 -12.84 29.68
C PRO A 459 -0.33 -13.78 30.25
N ALA A 460 0.58 -13.26 31.08
CA ALA A 460 1.73 -14.04 31.53
C ALA A 460 1.36 -15.23 32.44
N TYR A 461 0.23 -15.15 33.16
CA TYR A 461 -0.26 -16.26 34.00
C TYR A 461 -0.57 -17.54 33.20
N LEU A 462 -0.79 -17.42 31.89
CA LEU A 462 -0.98 -18.57 30.98
C LEU A 462 0.35 -19.20 30.56
N LEU A 463 1.41 -18.40 30.53
CA LEU A 463 2.74 -18.79 30.08
C LEU A 463 3.62 -19.34 31.22
N ARG A 464 3.12 -19.36 32.47
CA ARG A 464 3.85 -19.82 33.65
C ARG A 464 3.12 -20.96 34.38
N GLY A 465 3.89 -21.91 34.92
CA GLY A 465 3.42 -22.89 35.91
C GLY A 465 2.43 -23.96 35.40
N SER A 466 1.42 -24.27 36.22
CA SER A 466 0.42 -25.34 36.00
C SER A 466 -0.60 -25.03 34.90
N ASN A 467 -0.66 -23.79 34.40
CA ASN A 467 -1.59 -23.37 33.34
C ASN A 467 -1.09 -23.71 31.93
N LEU A 468 0.16 -24.17 31.77
CA LEU A 468 0.73 -24.53 30.47
C LEU A 468 -0.08 -25.61 29.73
N GLY A 469 -0.67 -26.56 30.47
CA GLY A 469 -1.55 -27.58 29.89
C GLY A 469 -2.87 -27.03 29.36
N LYS A 470 -3.30 -25.82 29.77
CA LYS A 470 -4.47 -25.14 29.20
C LYS A 470 -4.17 -24.61 27.82
N ILE A 471 -3.01 -23.96 27.62
CA ILE A 471 -2.59 -23.42 26.31
C ILE A 471 -2.54 -24.51 25.24
N GLN A 472 -2.01 -25.68 25.59
CA GLN A 472 -1.93 -26.80 24.65
C GLN A 472 -3.29 -27.34 24.25
N LYS A 473 -4.22 -27.45 25.21
CA LYS A 473 -5.57 -27.97 24.97
C LYS A 473 -6.49 -26.94 24.33
N SER A 474 -6.28 -25.66 24.60
CA SER A 474 -7.12 -24.59 24.08
C SER A 474 -6.69 -24.18 22.67
N ASP A 475 -5.39 -24.02 22.39
CA ASP A 475 -4.93 -23.40 21.15
C ASP A 475 -3.51 -23.84 20.72
N SER A 476 -3.44 -24.93 19.96
CA SER A 476 -2.19 -25.45 19.38
C SER A 476 -1.47 -24.42 18.48
N PHE A 477 -2.22 -23.59 17.76
CA PHE A 477 -1.65 -22.56 16.88
C PHE A 477 -0.83 -21.51 17.64
N LEU A 478 -1.40 -20.94 18.71
CA LEU A 478 -0.71 -19.92 19.52
C LEU A 478 0.58 -20.48 20.14
N LEU A 479 0.52 -21.70 20.68
CA LEU A 479 1.70 -22.37 21.23
C LEU A 479 2.78 -22.56 20.16
N THR A 480 2.40 -23.03 18.96
CA THR A 480 3.35 -23.24 17.85
C THR A 480 4.00 -21.93 17.41
N VAL A 481 3.24 -20.84 17.33
CA VAL A 481 3.77 -19.51 16.99
C VAL A 481 4.78 -19.05 18.04
N ILE A 482 4.45 -19.15 19.33
CA ILE A 482 5.37 -18.76 20.41
C ILE A 482 6.69 -19.54 20.33
N LEU A 483 6.61 -20.85 20.09
CA LEU A 483 7.80 -21.70 19.93
C LEU A 483 8.61 -21.33 18.68
N THR A 484 7.93 -20.96 17.58
CA THR A 484 8.57 -20.50 16.35
C THR A 484 9.36 -19.21 16.59
N ILE A 485 8.78 -18.25 17.33
CA ILE A 485 9.44 -16.99 17.69
C ILE A 485 10.64 -17.25 18.61
N ALA A 486 10.46 -18.03 19.68
CA ALA A 486 11.51 -18.27 20.68
C ALA A 486 12.75 -19.01 20.11
N SER A 487 12.54 -19.85 19.11
CA SER A 487 13.60 -20.64 18.46
C SER A 487 14.30 -19.92 17.30
N ARG A 488 13.78 -18.75 16.87
CA ARG A 488 14.17 -18.07 15.62
C ARG A 488 15.64 -17.66 15.53
N ASP A 489 16.16 -17.05 16.59
CA ASP A 489 17.44 -16.31 16.57
C ASP A 489 18.61 -17.08 17.18
N ASP A 490 18.42 -18.37 17.44
CA ASP A 490 19.40 -19.22 18.12
C ASP A 490 19.89 -20.35 17.18
N PRO A 491 21.19 -20.36 16.81
CA PRO A 491 21.75 -21.37 15.91
C PRO A 491 21.53 -22.79 16.41
N CYS A 492 21.56 -23.00 17.74
CA CYS A 492 21.35 -24.30 18.36
C CYS A 492 19.94 -24.83 18.13
N HIS A 493 18.98 -23.93 17.90
CA HIS A 493 17.57 -24.23 17.68
C HIS A 493 17.15 -24.14 16.21
N ALA A 494 18.08 -24.05 15.24
CA ALA A 494 17.74 -23.90 13.83
C ALA A 494 16.81 -25.02 13.28
N LEU A 495 17.06 -26.28 13.66
CA LEU A 495 16.19 -27.40 13.30
C LEU A 495 14.82 -27.32 13.98
N THR A 496 14.81 -26.97 15.27
CA THR A 496 13.57 -26.75 16.04
C THR A 496 12.72 -25.65 15.42
N HIS A 497 13.33 -24.53 15.06
CA HIS A 497 12.68 -23.42 14.37
C HIS A 497 12.05 -23.88 13.06
N ARG A 498 12.79 -24.65 12.25
CA ARG A 498 12.26 -25.22 11.00
C ARG A 498 11.04 -26.11 11.23
N TYR A 499 11.07 -27.01 12.22
CA TYR A 499 9.91 -27.86 12.51
C TYR A 499 8.70 -27.07 13.01
N CYS A 500 8.92 -26.10 13.90
CA CYS A 500 7.86 -25.21 14.41
C CYS A 500 7.27 -24.35 13.28
N TRP A 501 8.11 -23.85 12.37
CA TRP A 501 7.68 -23.04 11.24
C TRP A 501 6.89 -23.88 10.21
N ASP A 502 7.39 -25.05 9.81
CA ASP A 502 6.68 -25.96 8.90
C ASP A 502 5.30 -26.34 9.46
N HIS A 503 5.20 -26.54 10.78
CA HIS A 503 3.92 -26.81 11.44
C HIS A 503 3.02 -25.57 11.47
N SER A 504 3.57 -24.40 11.82
CA SER A 504 2.84 -23.12 11.79
C SER A 504 2.27 -22.83 10.40
N GLN A 505 3.01 -23.10 9.33
CA GLN A 505 2.54 -22.93 7.95
C GLN A 505 1.36 -23.84 7.63
N ARG A 506 1.34 -25.09 8.09
CA ARG A 506 0.19 -25.98 7.92
C ARG A 506 -1.03 -25.46 8.67
N LEU A 507 -0.86 -25.06 9.93
CA LEU A 507 -1.94 -24.50 10.73
C LEU A 507 -2.47 -23.17 10.15
N LEU A 508 -1.59 -22.34 9.57
CA LEU A 508 -1.98 -21.11 8.87
C LEU A 508 -2.92 -21.36 7.69
N VAL A 509 -2.82 -22.51 7.01
CA VAL A 509 -3.77 -22.88 5.95
C VAL A 509 -5.16 -23.10 6.54
N ASP A 510 -5.27 -23.78 7.68
CA ASP A 510 -6.55 -23.98 8.36
C ASP A 510 -7.14 -22.64 8.86
N VAL A 511 -6.29 -21.75 9.37
CA VAL A 511 -6.68 -20.38 9.74
C VAL A 511 -7.15 -19.60 8.51
N LEU A 512 -6.47 -19.73 7.37
CA LEU A 512 -6.87 -19.09 6.11
C LEU A 512 -8.23 -19.59 5.60
N LEU A 513 -8.49 -20.89 5.74
CA LEU A 513 -9.76 -21.53 5.39
C LEU A 513 -10.86 -21.34 6.45
N ALA A 514 -10.57 -20.60 7.54
CA ALA A 514 -11.49 -20.32 8.64
C ALA A 514 -12.09 -21.59 9.27
N HIS A 515 -11.29 -22.64 9.40
CA HIS A 515 -11.73 -23.92 9.98
C HIS A 515 -12.29 -23.71 11.40
N PRO A 516 -13.38 -24.40 11.83
CA PRO A 516 -14.07 -24.11 13.09
C PRO A 516 -13.19 -24.02 14.36
N TRP A 517 -12.17 -24.86 14.49
CA TRP A 517 -11.25 -24.82 15.65
C TRP A 517 -10.38 -23.55 15.70
N THR A 518 -10.22 -22.83 14.59
CA THR A 518 -9.42 -21.60 14.48
C THR A 518 -10.21 -20.34 14.88
N GLN A 519 -11.51 -20.46 15.13
CA GLN A 519 -12.39 -19.34 15.48
C GLN A 519 -12.29 -18.99 16.97
N THR A 520 -11.05 -18.81 17.46
CA THR A 520 -10.74 -18.42 18.83
C THR A 520 -10.00 -17.09 18.86
N PRO A 521 -10.18 -16.24 19.91
CA PRO A 521 -9.42 -15.00 20.04
C PRO A 521 -7.91 -15.22 20.11
N ARG A 522 -7.52 -16.40 20.60
CA ARG A 522 -6.15 -16.90 20.72
C ARG A 522 -5.48 -17.15 19.36
N THR A 523 -6.26 -17.56 18.37
CA THR A 523 -5.75 -17.64 16.98
C THR A 523 -5.35 -16.27 16.47
N VAL A 524 -6.15 -15.24 16.79
CA VAL A 524 -5.83 -13.84 16.45
C VAL A 524 -4.59 -13.36 17.20
N GLU A 525 -4.43 -13.70 18.48
CA GLU A 525 -3.20 -13.43 19.24
C GLU A 525 -1.97 -14.02 18.54
N GLY A 526 -2.06 -15.28 18.09
CA GLY A 526 -0.98 -15.95 17.35
C GLY A 526 -0.63 -15.25 16.04
N LEU A 527 -1.64 -14.82 15.27
CA LEU A 527 -1.41 -14.08 14.01
C LEU A 527 -0.71 -12.73 14.24
N LEU A 528 -1.14 -11.99 15.26
CA LEU A 528 -0.55 -10.70 15.62
C LEU A 528 0.88 -10.84 16.13
N LEU A 529 1.16 -11.84 16.98
CA LEU A 529 2.51 -12.14 17.44
C LEU A 529 3.44 -12.52 16.28
N LEU A 530 2.98 -13.40 15.38
CA LEU A 530 3.77 -13.82 14.23
C LEU A 530 4.08 -12.65 13.29
N ALA A 531 3.17 -11.69 13.16
CA ALA A 531 3.38 -10.50 12.33
C ALA A 531 4.48 -9.56 12.88
N GLU A 532 4.69 -9.53 14.19
CA GLU A 532 5.74 -8.72 14.82
C GLU A 532 7.13 -9.35 14.72
N TRP A 533 7.17 -10.68 14.86
CA TRP A 533 8.38 -11.50 14.78
C TRP A 533 8.23 -12.57 13.69
N LEU A 534 8.42 -12.13 12.44
CA LEU A 534 8.40 -13.02 11.29
C LEU A 534 9.53 -14.07 11.37
N PRO A 535 9.29 -15.28 10.87
CA PRO A 535 10.30 -16.33 10.78
C PRO A 535 11.25 -16.10 9.61
N HIS A 536 12.49 -16.59 9.74
CA HIS A 536 13.47 -16.48 8.68
C HIS A 536 13.08 -17.35 7.48
N THR A 537 12.57 -16.73 6.42
CA THR A 537 12.30 -17.43 5.16
C THR A 537 13.60 -17.53 4.37
N GLN A 538 14.31 -18.67 4.47
CA GLN A 538 15.36 -19.02 3.52
C GLN A 538 14.70 -19.36 2.17
N ILE A 539 14.32 -18.33 1.40
CA ILE A 539 14.01 -18.50 -0.01
C ILE A 539 15.36 -18.78 -0.68
N GLN A 540 15.54 -19.97 -1.26
CA GLN A 540 16.72 -20.32 -2.04
C GLN A 540 16.99 -19.20 -3.05
N GLU A 541 18.10 -18.48 -2.86
CA GLU A 541 18.60 -17.48 -3.80
C GLU A 541 18.95 -18.19 -5.11
N THR A 542 17.98 -18.28 -6.02
CA THR A 542 18.29 -18.49 -7.43
C THR A 542 18.96 -17.21 -7.91
N THR A 543 20.10 -17.36 -8.55
CA THR A 543 21.17 -16.36 -8.71
C THR A 543 20.85 -15.16 -9.64
N SER A 544 19.58 -14.79 -9.83
CA SER A 544 19.18 -13.72 -10.76
C SER A 544 18.14 -12.71 -10.27
N GLU A 545 17.63 -12.77 -9.03
CA GLU A 545 16.57 -11.86 -8.57
C GLU A 545 16.85 -11.20 -7.21
N THR A 546 17.78 -10.25 -7.16
CA THR A 546 18.24 -9.65 -5.90
C THR A 546 17.37 -8.55 -5.26
N PRO A 547 16.43 -7.83 -5.92
CA PRO A 547 15.59 -6.84 -5.22
C PRO A 547 14.18 -7.33 -4.85
N LYS A 548 13.68 -8.44 -5.41
CA LYS A 548 12.30 -8.92 -5.15
C LYS A 548 12.09 -9.47 -3.73
N ASN A 549 13.16 -9.97 -3.09
CA ASN A 549 13.09 -10.62 -1.79
C ASN A 549 13.14 -9.66 -0.59
N LEU A 550 13.54 -8.39 -0.78
CA LEU A 550 13.73 -7.44 0.32
C LEU A 550 12.40 -6.98 0.96
N PHE A 551 11.30 -7.03 0.21
CA PHE A 551 9.98 -6.59 0.65
C PHE A 551 9.02 -7.74 0.97
N SER A 552 9.53 -8.98 1.06
CA SER A 552 8.70 -10.15 1.37
C SER A 552 8.18 -10.10 2.81
N GLU A 553 8.98 -9.57 3.74
CA GLU A 553 8.66 -9.49 5.17
C GLU A 553 7.50 -8.55 5.45
N ASP A 554 7.56 -7.29 5.03
CA ASP A 554 6.47 -6.34 5.26
C ASP A 554 5.16 -6.81 4.59
N ARG A 555 5.24 -7.48 3.42
CA ARG A 555 4.07 -8.09 2.77
C ARG A 555 3.51 -9.27 3.58
N MET A 556 4.36 -10.08 4.20
CA MET A 556 3.94 -11.18 5.06
C MET A 556 3.27 -10.65 6.33
N ALA A 557 3.89 -9.70 7.02
CA ALA A 557 3.30 -9.04 8.20
C ALA A 557 1.95 -8.40 7.85
N TRP A 558 1.87 -7.68 6.73
CA TRP A 558 0.63 -7.12 6.21
C TRP A 558 -0.46 -8.18 6.02
N SER A 559 -0.13 -9.29 5.35
CA SER A 559 -1.08 -10.38 5.12
C SER A 559 -1.54 -11.03 6.43
N LEU A 560 -0.64 -11.24 7.40
CA LEU A 560 -0.96 -11.83 8.71
C LEU A 560 -1.88 -10.92 9.53
N VAL A 561 -1.58 -9.61 9.59
CA VAL A 561 -2.46 -8.63 10.24
C VAL A 561 -3.83 -8.58 9.54
N GLY A 562 -3.88 -8.67 8.22
CA GLY A 562 -5.15 -8.70 7.49
C GLY A 562 -5.99 -9.94 7.78
N LEU A 563 -5.33 -11.08 7.96
CA LEU A 563 -5.98 -12.29 8.44
C LEU A 563 -6.49 -12.11 9.87
N ALA A 564 -5.70 -11.50 10.76
CA ALA A 564 -6.10 -11.19 12.14
C ALA A 564 -7.32 -10.26 12.21
N VAL A 565 -7.37 -9.21 11.38
CA VAL A 565 -8.51 -8.28 11.27
C VAL A 565 -9.77 -9.03 10.82
N ARG A 566 -9.67 -9.86 9.77
CA ARG A 566 -10.80 -10.65 9.26
C ARG A 566 -11.33 -11.63 10.31
N HIS A 567 -10.44 -12.33 11.00
CA HIS A 567 -10.82 -13.24 12.08
C HIS A 567 -11.42 -12.51 13.27
N GLY A 568 -10.90 -11.34 13.63
CA GLY A 568 -11.46 -10.50 14.68
C GLY A 568 -12.89 -10.07 14.39
N TYR A 569 -13.18 -9.66 13.15
CA TYR A 569 -14.55 -9.34 12.73
C TYR A 569 -15.46 -10.57 12.66
N LEU A 570 -14.96 -11.71 12.15
CA LEU A 570 -15.72 -12.95 12.10
C LEU A 570 -16.20 -13.38 13.49
N GLN A 571 -15.36 -13.18 14.50
CA GLN A 571 -15.64 -13.48 15.90
C GLN A 571 -16.33 -12.33 16.66
N ARG A 572 -16.66 -11.21 15.98
CA ARG A 572 -17.29 -10.01 16.56
C ARG A 572 -16.50 -9.38 17.73
N LEU A 573 -15.18 -9.48 17.71
CA LEU A 573 -14.31 -8.91 18.75
C LEU A 573 -14.41 -7.37 18.80
N ASP A 574 -14.81 -6.73 17.71
CA ASP A 574 -15.05 -5.29 17.62
C ASP A 574 -16.13 -4.79 18.58
N GLN A 575 -17.07 -5.65 18.97
CA GLN A 575 -18.13 -5.31 19.92
C GLN A 575 -17.58 -5.15 21.35
N ALA A 576 -16.47 -5.80 21.69
CA ALA A 576 -15.82 -5.69 23.00
C ALA A 576 -15.16 -4.32 23.25
N ALA A 577 -15.08 -3.46 22.23
CA ALA A 577 -14.63 -2.08 22.41
C ALA A 577 -15.63 -1.24 23.25
N PHE A 578 -16.92 -1.59 23.23
CA PHE A 578 -17.97 -0.80 23.87
C PHE A 578 -18.19 -1.17 25.35
N PRO A 579 -18.27 -0.18 26.27
CA PRO A 579 -18.45 -0.45 27.71
C PRO A 579 -19.74 -1.22 28.09
N ASN A 580 -20.80 -1.10 27.28
CA ASN A 580 -22.12 -1.70 27.55
C ASN A 580 -22.35 -3.01 26.81
N TYR A 581 -21.28 -3.74 26.47
CA TYR A 581 -21.38 -5.02 25.79
C TYR A 581 -21.91 -6.10 26.76
N ASN A 582 -23.20 -6.42 26.66
CA ASN A 582 -23.82 -7.54 27.37
C ASN A 582 -23.59 -8.84 26.58
N SER A 583 -22.40 -9.45 26.70
CA SER A 583 -22.22 -10.83 26.28
C SER A 583 -22.76 -11.81 27.31
N SER A 584 -23.26 -12.96 26.86
CA SER A 584 -23.43 -14.17 27.68
C SER A 584 -22.10 -14.75 28.18
N ASP A 585 -20.97 -14.20 27.72
CA ASP A 585 -19.62 -14.69 27.96
C ASP A 585 -19.13 -14.35 29.37
N SER A 586 -18.16 -15.13 29.87
CA SER A 586 -17.53 -14.83 31.16
C SER A 586 -16.80 -13.49 31.11
N LYS A 587 -16.68 -12.82 32.26
CA LYS A 587 -15.94 -11.54 32.38
C LYS A 587 -14.51 -11.66 31.83
N GLU A 588 -13.84 -12.78 32.11
CA GLU A 588 -12.48 -13.06 31.61
C GLU A 588 -12.42 -13.09 30.07
N GLN A 589 -13.44 -13.64 29.41
CA GLN A 589 -13.50 -13.70 27.95
C GLN A 589 -13.76 -12.33 27.33
N ALA A 590 -14.62 -11.51 27.94
CA ALA A 590 -14.86 -10.14 27.51
C ALA A 590 -13.60 -9.28 27.62
N ASP A 591 -12.87 -9.38 28.73
CA ASP A 591 -11.60 -8.69 28.95
C ASP A 591 -10.55 -9.12 27.91
N GLN A 592 -10.48 -10.42 27.60
CA GLN A 592 -9.61 -10.94 26.54
C GLN A 592 -10.00 -10.39 25.16
N ASN A 593 -11.27 -10.44 24.79
CA ASN A 593 -11.74 -9.97 23.49
C ASN A 593 -11.40 -8.49 23.27
N ARG A 594 -11.57 -7.68 24.33
CA ARG A 594 -11.20 -6.26 24.33
C ARG A 594 -9.70 -6.06 24.16
N LEU A 595 -8.88 -6.82 24.87
CA LEU A 595 -7.43 -6.78 24.74
C LEU A 595 -6.98 -7.12 23.31
N VAL A 596 -7.49 -8.23 22.76
CA VAL A 596 -7.17 -8.67 21.39
C VAL A 596 -7.58 -7.60 20.38
N TRP A 597 -8.79 -7.04 20.50
CA TRP A 597 -9.24 -5.97 19.60
C TRP A 597 -8.37 -4.72 19.66
N ALA A 598 -7.91 -4.32 20.85
CA ALA A 598 -6.98 -3.21 21.02
C ALA A 598 -5.66 -3.44 20.25
N TYR A 599 -5.12 -4.67 20.32
CA TYR A 599 -3.92 -5.02 19.55
C TYR A 599 -4.16 -5.16 18.05
N ILE A 600 -5.33 -5.64 17.60
CA ILE A 600 -5.70 -5.60 16.16
C ILE A 600 -5.65 -4.16 15.65
N PHE A 601 -6.23 -3.22 16.40
CA PHE A 601 -6.21 -1.82 16.04
C PHE A 601 -4.78 -1.27 15.97
N ILE A 602 -3.95 -1.50 16.99
CA ILE A 602 -2.56 -1.05 17.00
C ILE A 602 -1.79 -1.61 15.80
N ALA A 603 -1.84 -2.93 15.59
CA ALA A 603 -1.11 -3.60 14.53
C ALA A 603 -1.54 -3.13 13.12
N ASP A 604 -2.84 -2.98 12.88
CA ASP A 604 -3.39 -2.49 11.61
C ASP A 604 -2.87 -1.08 11.29
N ARG A 605 -2.81 -0.17 12.27
CA ARG A 605 -2.31 1.20 12.04
C ARG A 605 -0.83 1.21 11.77
N GLN A 606 -0.06 0.47 12.57
CA GLN A 606 1.40 0.41 12.43
C GLN A 606 1.81 -0.17 11.08
N ILE A 607 1.18 -1.27 10.63
CA ILE A 607 1.52 -1.90 9.35
C ILE A 607 1.02 -1.06 8.14
N SER A 608 -0.17 -0.47 8.25
CA SER A 608 -0.74 0.50 7.29
C SER A 608 0.17 1.68 7.02
N VAL A 609 0.59 2.37 8.09
CA VAL A 609 1.52 3.50 7.96
C VAL A 609 2.87 3.05 7.42
N ARG A 610 3.36 1.88 7.86
CA ARG A 610 4.64 1.34 7.39
C ARG A 610 4.70 1.19 5.88
N LEU A 611 3.64 0.63 5.27
CA LEU A 611 3.55 0.44 3.82
C LEU A 611 2.96 1.64 3.05
N GLY A 612 2.50 2.69 3.73
CA GLY A 612 1.81 3.82 3.10
C GLY A 612 0.45 3.42 2.50
N GLN A 613 -0.29 2.56 3.20
CA GLN A 613 -1.56 1.97 2.77
C GLN A 613 -2.71 2.36 3.71
N SER A 614 -3.96 2.19 3.26
CA SER A 614 -5.15 2.49 4.06
C SER A 614 -5.41 1.47 5.17
N PHE A 615 -5.99 1.92 6.29
CA PHE A 615 -6.41 1.08 7.42
C PHE A 615 -7.57 0.13 7.06
N TRP A 616 -7.53 -1.11 7.57
CA TRP A 616 -8.60 -2.09 7.36
C TRP A 616 -9.65 -2.12 8.46
N SER A 617 -9.24 -2.03 9.73
CA SER A 617 -10.20 -2.08 10.82
C SER A 617 -10.79 -0.70 11.08
N ARG A 618 -12.10 -0.64 11.28
CA ARG A 618 -12.76 0.56 11.80
C ARG A 618 -12.24 0.82 13.21
N GLY A 619 -11.82 2.05 13.46
CA GLY A 619 -11.32 2.41 14.77
C GLY A 619 -12.40 2.25 15.84
N PRO A 620 -12.02 2.13 17.12
CA PRO A 620 -12.94 2.44 18.19
C PRO A 620 -13.50 3.82 17.86
N SER A 621 -14.82 3.94 17.72
CA SER A 621 -15.43 5.26 17.56
C SER A 621 -14.86 6.21 18.63
N LEU A 622 -14.84 7.52 18.37
CA LEU A 622 -14.40 8.58 19.30
C LEU A 622 -14.98 8.48 20.75
N ALA A 623 -15.94 7.58 20.98
CA ALA A 623 -16.55 7.25 22.26
C ALA A 623 -15.82 6.18 23.12
N ALA A 624 -14.94 5.34 22.55
CA ALA A 624 -14.24 4.28 23.31
C ALA A 624 -12.87 4.77 23.77
N LYS A 625 -12.83 5.51 24.88
CA LYS A 625 -11.58 5.84 25.57
C LYS A 625 -11.08 4.58 26.29
N PHE A 626 -10.03 3.96 25.77
CA PHE A 626 -9.34 2.89 26.49
C PHE A 626 -8.47 3.48 27.60
N ALA A 627 -8.71 3.05 28.82
CA ALA A 627 -7.92 3.42 29.99
C ALA A 627 -7.21 2.18 30.57
N ALA A 628 -6.14 2.37 31.34
CA ALA A 628 -5.40 1.25 31.94
C ALA A 628 -6.31 0.29 32.75
N HIS A 629 -7.31 0.82 33.45
CA HIS A 629 -8.24 0.01 34.25
C HIS A 629 -9.13 -0.93 33.42
N ASP A 630 -9.24 -0.69 32.11
CA ASP A 630 -9.99 -1.54 31.18
C ASP A 630 -9.28 -2.87 30.86
N PHE A 631 -8.00 -3.01 31.25
CA PHE A 631 -7.16 -4.17 30.95
C PHE A 631 -6.63 -4.83 32.23
N PRO A 632 -7.47 -5.51 33.02
CA PRO A 632 -7.09 -6.07 34.31
C PRO A 632 -5.98 -7.12 34.22
N THR A 633 -5.86 -7.84 33.11
CA THR A 633 -4.82 -8.87 32.88
C THR A 633 -3.42 -8.28 32.67
N LEU A 634 -3.32 -6.98 32.38
CA LEU A 634 -2.07 -6.26 32.16
C LEU A 634 -1.68 -5.35 33.33
N GLN A 635 -2.48 -5.33 34.40
CA GLN A 635 -2.17 -4.56 35.59
C GLN A 635 -0.92 -5.12 36.30
N PRO A 636 -0.19 -4.28 37.06
CA PRO A 636 0.96 -4.72 37.85
C PRO A 636 0.61 -5.91 38.75
N CYS A 637 1.27 -7.04 38.51
CA CYS A 637 1.12 -8.22 39.34
C CYS A 637 2.47 -8.93 39.53
N PRO A 638 2.64 -9.73 40.60
CA PRO A 638 3.90 -10.45 40.85
C PRO A 638 4.31 -11.39 39.71
N GLU A 639 3.35 -11.84 38.91
CA GLU A 639 3.56 -12.74 37.77
C GLU A 639 4.13 -12.01 36.53
N ASN A 640 3.92 -10.70 36.44
CA ASN A 640 4.41 -9.79 35.40
C ASN A 640 5.64 -8.99 35.87
N ASP A 641 6.36 -9.46 36.89
CA ASP A 641 7.47 -8.73 37.52
C ASP A 641 7.06 -7.33 38.05
N ASN A 642 5.77 -7.15 38.36
CA ASN A 642 5.12 -5.88 38.76
C ASN A 642 5.19 -4.74 37.72
N GLU A 643 5.38 -5.05 36.44
CA GLU A 643 5.35 -4.06 35.36
C GLU A 643 3.90 -3.61 35.04
N ASP A 644 3.72 -2.31 34.79
CA ASP A 644 2.43 -1.71 34.43
C ASP A 644 2.18 -1.74 32.91
N TYR A 645 1.94 -2.94 32.37
CA TYR A 645 1.65 -3.12 30.95
C TYR A 645 0.33 -2.46 30.52
N ALA A 646 -0.63 -2.28 31.43
CA ALA A 646 -1.90 -1.63 31.15
C ALA A 646 -1.72 -0.14 30.82
N SER A 647 -0.94 0.58 31.62
CA SER A 647 -0.56 1.97 31.34
C SER A 647 0.29 2.10 30.07
N VAL A 648 1.20 1.15 29.83
CA VAL A 648 2.00 1.09 28.59
C VAL A 648 1.10 0.93 27.36
N LEU A 649 0.07 0.07 27.44
CA LEU A 649 -0.89 -0.12 26.36
C LEU A 649 -1.73 1.14 26.12
N GLN A 650 -2.21 1.81 27.18
CA GLN A 650 -2.92 3.07 27.06
C GLN A 650 -2.04 4.14 26.39
N ALA A 651 -0.82 4.33 26.89
CA ALA A 651 0.13 5.28 26.32
C ALA A 651 0.43 4.98 24.85
N SER A 652 0.55 3.69 24.50
CA SER A 652 0.72 3.24 23.12
C SER A 652 -0.49 3.57 22.25
N MET A 653 -1.70 3.33 22.75
CA MET A 653 -2.95 3.61 22.04
C MET A 653 -3.11 5.11 21.72
N GLU A 654 -2.79 5.98 22.66
CA GLU A 654 -2.82 7.44 22.46
C GLU A 654 -1.85 7.88 21.36
N LEU A 655 -0.62 7.33 21.35
CA LEU A 655 0.35 7.54 20.27
C LEU A 655 -0.17 7.04 18.92
N ILE A 656 -0.77 5.84 18.89
CA ILE A 656 -1.36 5.28 17.66
C ILE A 656 -2.53 6.13 17.16
N GLN A 657 -3.30 6.77 18.05
CA GLN A 657 -4.36 7.69 17.63
C GLN A 657 -3.79 8.96 16.97
N ILE A 658 -2.69 9.51 17.50
CA ILE A 658 -1.98 10.62 16.85
C ILE A 658 -1.49 10.19 15.47
N LEU A 659 -0.86 9.02 15.38
CA LEU A 659 -0.37 8.45 14.12
C LEU A 659 -1.50 8.22 13.11
N HIS A 660 -2.65 7.70 13.56
CA HIS A 660 -3.84 7.48 12.75
C HIS A 660 -4.36 8.81 12.17
N ASN A 661 -4.53 9.82 13.01
CA ASN A 661 -5.02 11.13 12.59
C ASN A 661 -4.04 11.81 11.62
N ALA A 662 -2.74 11.73 11.90
CA ALA A 662 -1.69 12.24 11.02
C ALA A 662 -1.72 11.58 9.65
N HIS A 663 -1.81 10.25 9.60
CA HIS A 663 -1.88 9.52 8.34
C HIS A 663 -3.14 9.85 7.55
N ALA A 664 -4.30 9.85 8.21
CA ALA A 664 -5.58 10.14 7.57
C ALA A 664 -5.67 11.59 7.04
N ILE A 665 -5.04 12.56 7.70
CA ILE A 665 -5.04 13.96 7.24
C ILE A 665 -3.98 14.18 6.17
N LEU A 666 -2.71 13.89 6.49
CA LEU A 666 -1.56 14.23 5.64
C LEU A 666 -1.43 13.35 4.40
N TYR A 667 -1.89 12.09 4.49
CA TYR A 667 -1.70 11.05 3.47
C TYR A 667 -3.02 10.40 3.02
N SER A 668 -4.15 11.11 3.12
CA SER A 668 -5.48 10.61 2.71
C SER A 668 -5.56 10.19 1.24
N SER A 669 -5.01 11.01 0.34
CA SER A 669 -4.86 10.70 -1.08
C SER A 669 -3.67 11.46 -1.64
N LYS A 670 -3.10 10.97 -2.75
CA LYS A 670 -1.94 11.61 -3.37
C LYS A 670 -2.27 13.05 -3.81
N GLU A 671 -3.47 13.27 -4.34
CA GLU A 671 -3.96 14.57 -4.80
C GLU A 671 -4.11 15.54 -3.64
N ARG A 672 -4.75 15.11 -2.54
CA ARG A 672 -4.93 15.95 -1.35
C ARG A 672 -3.60 16.28 -0.69
N THR A 673 -2.70 15.30 -0.59
CA THR A 673 -1.32 15.51 -0.12
C THR A 673 -0.61 16.58 -0.97
N LEU A 674 -0.65 16.45 -2.30
CA LEU A 674 -0.01 17.41 -3.19
C LEU A 674 -0.67 18.80 -3.12
N ALA A 675 -1.99 18.88 -3.06
CA ALA A 675 -2.71 20.14 -2.87
C ALA A 675 -2.26 20.85 -1.60
N MET A 676 -2.23 20.14 -0.46
CA MET A 676 -1.71 20.69 0.80
C MET A 676 -0.25 21.13 0.67
N VAL A 677 0.60 20.34 0.00
CA VAL A 677 2.02 20.68 -0.23
C VAL A 677 2.18 21.99 -1.00
N TYR A 678 1.41 22.20 -2.07
CA TYR A 678 1.49 23.40 -2.90
C TYR A 678 0.83 24.62 -2.26
N GLU A 679 -0.27 24.45 -1.54
CA GLU A 679 -1.00 25.52 -0.85
C GLU A 679 -0.34 25.92 0.49
N GLY A 680 0.44 25.01 1.09
CA GLY A 680 1.09 25.24 2.39
C GLY A 680 0.16 25.15 3.61
N HIS A 681 -1.10 24.74 3.42
CA HIS A 681 -2.12 24.72 4.49
C HIS A 681 -1.94 23.57 5.51
N TYR A 682 -0.89 22.75 5.42
CA TYR A 682 -0.63 21.67 6.37
C TYR A 682 -0.02 22.12 7.71
N ALA A 683 0.54 23.33 7.78
CA ALA A 683 1.25 23.83 8.98
C ALA A 683 0.38 23.76 10.25
N ARG A 684 -0.91 24.11 10.15
CA ARG A 684 -1.86 24.02 11.28
C ARG A 684 -1.97 22.60 11.81
N TYR A 685 -2.07 21.61 10.93
CA TYR A 685 -2.16 20.21 11.33
C TYR A 685 -0.86 19.73 11.98
N LEU A 686 0.30 20.15 11.46
CA LEU A 686 1.58 19.81 12.07
C LEU A 686 1.73 20.41 13.47
N ASP A 687 1.28 21.66 13.68
CA ASP A 687 1.26 22.27 15.01
C ASP A 687 0.31 21.51 15.96
N ASP A 688 -0.87 21.09 15.49
CA ASP A 688 -1.81 20.30 16.29
C ASP A 688 -1.20 18.95 16.70
N PHE A 689 -0.56 18.22 15.77
CA PHE A 689 0.12 16.96 16.08
C PHE A 689 1.31 17.14 17.03
N ARG A 690 2.09 18.21 16.84
CA ARG A 690 3.21 18.56 17.72
C ARG A 690 2.74 18.83 19.14
N ASN A 691 1.65 19.57 19.30
CA ASN A 691 1.05 19.83 20.61
C ASN A 691 0.56 18.54 21.25
N ALA A 692 -0.17 17.69 20.51
CA ALA A 692 -0.65 16.40 21.01
C ALA A 692 0.50 15.49 21.46
N ALA A 693 1.58 15.40 20.67
CA ALA A 693 2.76 14.62 21.00
C ALA A 693 3.47 15.18 22.26
N THR A 694 3.62 16.50 22.36
CA THR A 694 4.26 17.14 23.53
C THR A 694 3.45 16.92 24.81
N THR A 695 2.12 17.03 24.73
CA THR A 695 1.22 16.72 25.84
C THR A 695 1.39 15.26 26.26
N TRP A 696 1.38 14.33 25.30
CA TRP A 696 1.63 12.91 25.58
C TRP A 696 2.96 12.69 26.30
N HIS A 697 4.05 13.32 25.82
CA HIS A 697 5.36 13.19 26.45
C HIS A 697 5.36 13.73 27.89
N SER A 698 4.71 14.86 28.15
CA SER A 698 4.59 15.41 29.50
C SER A 698 3.82 14.49 30.47
N THR A 699 2.82 13.75 29.96
CA THR A 699 2.00 12.83 30.75
C THR A 699 2.71 11.50 31.02
N TRP A 700 3.37 10.93 30.00
CA TRP A 700 3.86 9.56 30.07
C TRP A 700 5.38 9.42 30.24
N SER A 701 6.15 10.50 30.13
CA SER A 701 7.63 10.46 30.31
C SER A 701 8.06 10.01 31.71
N THR A 702 7.23 10.18 32.72
CA THR A 702 7.50 9.80 34.11
C THR A 702 6.98 8.42 34.49
N LEU A 703 6.41 7.67 33.53
CA LEU A 703 5.89 6.33 33.77
C LEU A 703 6.99 5.41 34.34
N ALA A 704 6.66 4.74 35.45
CA ALA A 704 7.56 3.87 36.20
C ALA A 704 7.46 2.44 35.66
N VAL A 705 8.20 2.16 34.59
CA VAL A 705 8.35 0.83 33.97
C VAL A 705 9.82 0.54 33.70
N SER A 706 10.16 -0.71 33.39
CA SER A 706 11.53 -1.09 33.06
C SER A 706 12.15 -0.19 31.97
N PRO A 707 13.47 0.07 32.02
CA PRO A 707 14.13 0.97 31.07
C PRO A 707 13.98 0.54 29.60
N SER A 708 13.93 -0.77 29.32
CA SER A 708 13.75 -1.29 27.96
C SER A 708 12.35 -0.97 27.43
N ILE A 709 11.29 -1.22 28.20
CA ILE A 709 9.91 -0.89 27.82
C ILE A 709 9.76 0.62 27.65
N LYS A 710 10.26 1.41 28.60
CA LYS A 710 10.24 2.87 28.52
C LYS A 710 10.91 3.38 27.24
N SER A 711 12.06 2.81 26.90
CA SER A 711 12.78 3.16 25.67
C SER A 711 11.95 2.85 24.42
N THR A 712 11.22 1.72 24.37
CA THR A 712 10.35 1.42 23.22
C THR A 712 9.20 2.42 23.04
N LEU A 713 8.60 2.88 24.14
CA LEU A 713 7.58 3.94 24.11
C LEU A 713 8.17 5.26 23.59
N LEU A 714 9.34 5.65 24.08
CA LEU A 714 10.03 6.86 23.62
C LEU A 714 10.47 6.77 22.16
N ILE A 715 10.94 5.60 21.70
CA ILE A 715 11.25 5.37 20.28
C ILE A 715 9.99 5.54 19.43
N MET A 716 8.84 5.04 19.87
CA MET A 716 7.58 5.21 19.14
C MET A 716 7.13 6.68 19.11
N TYR A 717 7.28 7.40 20.23
CA TYR A 717 7.03 8.84 20.31
C TYR A 717 7.92 9.65 19.36
N GLU A 718 9.23 9.40 19.38
CA GLU A 718 10.19 10.08 18.49
C GLU A 718 9.92 9.71 17.03
N TYR A 719 9.53 8.46 16.75
CA TYR A 719 9.12 8.05 15.41
C TYR A 719 7.88 8.80 14.92
N ILE A 720 6.84 8.95 15.74
CA ILE A 720 5.61 9.67 15.36
C ILE A 720 5.91 11.16 15.15
N SER A 721 6.74 11.75 16.00
CA SER A 721 7.21 13.14 15.86
C SER A 721 8.03 13.32 14.58
N LEU A 722 8.90 12.37 14.27
CA LEU A 722 9.64 12.33 13.02
C LEU A 722 8.71 12.15 11.81
N TYR A 723 7.76 11.23 11.86
CA TYR A 723 6.84 10.91 10.76
C TYR A 723 5.94 12.08 10.38
N THR A 724 5.36 12.76 11.37
CA THR A 724 4.51 13.94 11.15
C THR A 724 5.31 15.09 10.57
N ASN A 725 6.45 15.42 11.17
CA ASN A 725 7.26 16.57 10.76
C ASN A 725 8.03 16.33 9.45
N ALA A 726 8.41 15.07 9.12
CA ALA A 726 9.07 14.72 7.86
C ALA A 726 8.23 15.07 6.62
N PHE A 727 6.90 15.18 6.78
CA PHE A 727 6.00 15.68 5.72
C PHE A 727 6.47 17.03 5.17
N SER A 728 6.87 17.95 6.05
CA SER A 728 7.34 19.28 5.66
C SER A 728 8.64 19.24 4.85
N PHE A 729 9.56 18.33 5.20
CA PHE A 729 10.80 18.13 4.46
C PHE A 729 10.54 17.61 3.04
N GLN A 730 9.63 16.64 2.91
CA GLN A 730 9.19 16.13 1.61
C GLN A 730 8.42 17.21 0.80
N ALA A 731 7.62 18.05 1.46
CA ALA A 731 6.91 19.15 0.81
C ALA A 731 7.87 20.16 0.15
N VAL A 732 8.95 20.52 0.85
CA VAL A 732 10.00 21.40 0.30
C VAL A 732 10.70 20.77 -0.91
N LEU A 733 11.08 19.49 -0.82
CA LEU A 733 11.68 18.76 -1.94
C LEU A 733 10.74 18.70 -3.15
N THR A 734 9.45 18.45 -2.90
CA THR A 734 8.43 18.33 -3.95
C THR A 734 8.19 19.66 -4.67
N ARG A 735 8.07 20.77 -3.92
CA ARG A 735 7.89 22.11 -4.53
C ARG A 735 9.11 22.59 -5.31
N TYR A 736 10.31 22.18 -4.89
CA TYR A 736 11.55 22.49 -5.60
C TYR A 736 11.71 21.69 -6.90
N SER A 737 11.13 20.49 -6.95
CA SER A 737 11.16 19.62 -8.13
C SER A 737 10.16 20.02 -9.22
N ASP A 738 9.26 20.97 -8.94
CA ASP A 738 8.21 21.38 -9.88
C ASP A 738 8.78 22.29 -10.99
N PRO A 739 8.66 21.92 -12.28
CA PRO A 739 9.16 22.74 -13.38
C PRO A 739 8.44 24.09 -13.53
N ARG A 740 7.26 24.28 -12.90
CA ARG A 740 6.47 25.52 -12.98
C ARG A 740 7.01 26.66 -12.10
N THR A 741 7.83 26.34 -11.09
CA THR A 741 8.45 27.31 -10.17
C THR A 741 9.88 27.67 -10.56
N SER A 742 10.49 26.97 -11.52
CA SER A 742 11.86 27.22 -11.96
C SER A 742 11.92 28.22 -13.11
N THR A 743 12.44 29.42 -12.85
CA THR A 743 12.70 30.47 -13.85
C THR A 743 14.04 30.32 -14.58
N ALA A 744 14.78 29.22 -14.37
CA ALA A 744 16.11 29.01 -14.93
C ALA A 744 16.11 28.04 -16.14
N PRO A 745 16.91 28.31 -17.20
CA PRO A 745 16.97 27.47 -18.39
C PRO A 745 17.49 26.06 -18.09
N TRP A 746 16.92 25.12 -18.84
CA TRP A 746 16.91 23.67 -18.69
C TRP A 746 18.28 23.00 -18.96
N GLN A 747 19.33 23.36 -18.21
CA GLN A 747 20.66 22.69 -18.28
C GLN A 747 21.28 22.35 -16.91
N ALA A 748 20.52 22.38 -15.81
CA ALA A 748 21.03 22.12 -14.46
C ALA A 748 20.35 20.95 -13.72
N SER A 749 19.96 19.85 -14.38
CA SER A 749 19.15 18.80 -13.71
C SER A 749 19.93 17.66 -13.03
N LYS A 750 21.27 17.70 -12.96
CA LYS A 750 22.06 16.69 -12.20
C LYS A 750 22.72 17.21 -10.92
N GLY A 751 22.62 18.51 -10.63
CA GLY A 751 23.12 19.14 -9.39
C GLY A 751 22.04 19.81 -8.53
N ALA A 752 20.76 19.73 -8.92
CA ALA A 752 19.72 20.67 -8.48
C ALA A 752 19.40 20.68 -6.98
N PHE A 753 19.48 19.56 -6.25
CA PHE A 753 19.15 19.54 -4.82
C PHE A 753 20.34 19.86 -3.89
N ALA A 754 21.56 19.87 -4.43
CA ALA A 754 22.77 20.11 -3.64
C ALA A 754 22.83 21.59 -3.24
N GLY A 755 22.39 21.88 -2.02
CA GLY A 755 22.33 23.25 -1.49
C GLY A 755 20.93 23.86 -1.41
N LEU A 756 19.86 23.06 -1.53
CA LEU A 756 18.49 23.54 -1.30
C LEU A 756 18.34 24.25 0.05
N LEU A 757 18.99 23.73 1.08
CA LEU A 757 19.00 24.28 2.43
C LEU A 757 20.35 24.94 2.79
N SER A 758 21.20 25.27 1.81
CA SER A 758 22.52 25.86 2.07
C SER A 758 22.45 27.21 2.78
N ASN A 759 21.37 27.96 2.56
CA ASN A 759 21.10 29.24 3.24
C ASN A 759 20.56 29.05 4.66
N GLY A 760 20.46 27.80 5.14
CA GLY A 760 19.96 27.42 6.45
C GLY A 760 18.55 26.90 6.43
N ILE A 761 18.26 25.95 7.32
CA ILE A 761 16.94 25.31 7.44
C ILE A 761 15.84 26.36 7.67
N MET A 762 16.12 27.38 8.48
CA MET A 762 15.17 28.45 8.84
C MET A 762 14.92 29.47 7.73
N ALA A 763 15.64 29.40 6.60
CA ALA A 763 15.33 30.20 5.41
C ALA A 763 14.09 29.67 4.67
N SER A 764 13.71 28.41 4.91
CA SER A 764 12.47 27.83 4.40
C SER A 764 11.28 28.21 5.30
N PRO A 765 10.08 28.49 4.74
CA PRO A 765 8.87 28.67 5.55
C PRO A 765 8.54 27.44 6.41
N ASP A 766 9.02 26.26 6.03
CA ASP A 766 8.85 25.00 6.77
C ASP A 766 10.01 24.68 7.73
N GLY A 767 10.96 25.60 7.89
CA GLY A 767 12.23 25.33 8.59
C GLY A 767 12.06 24.77 10.01
N ARG A 768 11.05 25.25 10.74
CA ARG A 768 10.74 24.76 12.09
C ARG A 768 10.40 23.27 12.12
N TYR A 769 9.53 22.82 11.23
CA TYR A 769 9.11 21.42 11.15
C TYR A 769 10.25 20.52 10.65
N ILE A 770 11.05 21.01 9.70
CA ILE A 770 12.24 20.28 9.24
C ILE A 770 13.25 20.11 10.37
N PHE A 771 13.46 21.15 11.17
CA PHE A 771 14.31 21.08 12.35
C PHE A 771 13.78 20.07 13.37
N ASP A 772 12.49 20.13 13.71
CA ASP A 772 11.86 19.19 14.64
C ASP A 772 11.96 17.73 14.12
N ALA A 773 11.83 17.50 12.81
CA ALA A 773 12.04 16.18 12.21
C ALA A 773 13.48 15.68 12.35
N ILE A 774 14.48 16.54 12.11
CA ILE A 774 15.90 16.18 12.26
C ILE A 774 16.23 15.88 13.72
N SER A 775 15.75 16.71 14.66
CA SER A 775 15.93 16.49 16.09
C SER A 775 15.31 15.17 16.54
N ALA A 776 14.06 14.88 16.12
CA ALA A 776 13.40 13.61 16.43
C ALA A 776 14.17 12.41 15.85
N ALA A 777 14.70 12.51 14.62
CA ALA A 777 15.53 11.46 14.02
C ALA A 777 16.84 11.23 14.80
N MET A 778 17.50 12.29 15.27
CA MET A 778 18.72 12.17 16.09
C MET A 778 18.41 11.52 17.45
N ASN A 779 17.37 11.98 18.14
CA ASN A 779 16.93 11.40 19.42
C ASN A 779 16.55 9.92 19.28
N LEU A 780 15.85 9.57 18.20
CA LEU A 780 15.48 8.19 17.90
C LEU A 780 16.71 7.31 17.74
N LEU A 781 17.72 7.75 16.96
CA LEU A 781 18.96 7.00 16.81
C LEU A 781 19.75 6.92 18.13
N ASP A 782 19.74 7.97 18.95
CA ASP A 782 20.38 7.95 20.27
C ASP A 782 19.73 6.94 21.21
N LEU A 783 18.38 6.93 21.27
CA LEU A 783 17.62 5.92 22.01
C LEU A 783 17.94 4.51 21.51
N MET A 784 17.93 4.27 20.20
CA MET A 784 18.30 2.96 19.62
C MET A 784 19.74 2.56 19.96
N ASN A 785 20.67 3.52 20.02
CA ASN A 785 22.06 3.29 20.40
C ASN A 785 22.26 3.02 21.89
N SER A 786 21.34 3.49 22.74
CA SER A 786 21.37 3.25 24.19
C SER A 786 20.94 1.82 24.58
N LEU A 787 20.27 1.10 23.67
CA LEU A 787 19.80 -0.25 23.92
C LEU A 787 20.94 -1.26 23.88
N ASP A 788 20.92 -2.24 24.80
CA ASP A 788 21.84 -3.36 24.77
C ASP A 788 21.64 -4.20 23.49
N PRO A 789 22.66 -4.34 22.62
CA PRO A 789 22.52 -5.05 21.36
C PRO A 789 22.07 -6.50 21.50
N HIS A 790 22.56 -7.24 22.50
CA HIS A 790 22.33 -8.68 22.63
C HIS A 790 21.11 -9.04 23.49
N ARG A 791 20.74 -8.19 24.44
CA ARG A 791 19.67 -8.45 25.43
C ARG A 791 18.36 -7.77 25.08
N THR A 792 18.41 -6.67 24.33
CA THR A 792 17.24 -5.86 24.00
C THR A 792 17.03 -5.84 22.51
N LEU A 793 18.02 -5.32 21.75
CA LEU A 793 17.85 -5.03 20.33
C LEU A 793 17.49 -6.28 19.50
N SER A 794 18.15 -7.41 19.72
CA SER A 794 17.87 -8.67 18.99
C SER A 794 16.44 -9.20 19.18
N TYR A 795 15.80 -8.89 20.30
CA TYR A 795 14.48 -9.42 20.64
C TYR A 795 13.33 -8.43 20.38
N LEU A 796 13.66 -7.20 19.99
CA LEU A 796 12.65 -6.21 19.66
C LEU A 796 11.82 -6.63 18.43
N PRO A 797 10.52 -6.27 18.40
CA PRO A 797 9.71 -6.37 17.19
C PRO A 797 10.38 -5.71 15.97
N SER A 798 10.13 -6.27 14.79
CA SER A 798 10.72 -5.82 13.52
C SER A 798 10.53 -4.31 13.26
N ARG A 799 9.39 -3.75 13.68
CA ARG A 799 9.02 -2.34 13.48
C ARG A 799 10.04 -1.33 14.04
N TYR A 800 10.62 -1.60 15.20
CA TYR A 800 11.53 -0.64 15.86
C TYR A 800 12.84 -0.47 15.08
N HIS A 801 13.33 -1.56 14.48
CA HIS A 801 14.48 -1.52 13.59
C HIS A 801 14.22 -0.62 12.38
N LEU A 802 13.01 -0.69 11.82
CA LEU A 802 12.59 0.12 10.68
C LEU A 802 12.46 1.61 11.03
N TYR A 803 12.04 1.93 12.25
CA TYR A 803 12.02 3.33 12.71
C TYR A 803 13.43 3.92 12.75
N GLY A 804 14.42 3.14 13.22
CA GLY A 804 15.83 3.52 13.17
C GLY A 804 16.36 3.68 11.75
N VAL A 805 16.00 2.76 10.84
CA VAL A 805 16.34 2.86 9.41
C VAL A 805 15.74 4.13 8.79
N TYR A 806 14.47 4.42 9.05
CA TYR A 806 13.79 5.62 8.55
C TYR A 806 14.49 6.91 9.02
N ALA A 807 14.85 6.99 10.30
CA ALA A 807 15.62 8.11 10.85
C ALA A 807 16.99 8.27 10.18
N ALA A 808 17.74 7.17 10.00
CA ALA A 808 19.06 7.22 9.36
C ALA A 808 18.97 7.66 7.88
N VAL A 809 17.96 7.21 7.13
CA VAL A 809 17.76 7.61 5.74
C VAL A 809 17.33 9.08 5.65
N LEU A 810 16.45 9.56 6.53
CA LEU A 810 16.04 10.96 6.56
C LEU A 810 17.22 11.88 6.88
N LEU A 811 18.05 11.53 7.87
CA LEU A 811 19.27 12.30 8.19
C LEU A 811 20.26 12.33 7.02
N HIS A 812 20.42 11.21 6.31
CA HIS A 812 21.22 11.18 5.09
C HIS A 812 20.66 12.11 4.01
N LYS A 813 19.34 12.12 3.80
CA LYS A 813 18.68 13.05 2.86
C LYS A 813 18.85 14.51 3.30
N ALA A 814 18.70 14.82 4.58
CA ALA A 814 18.91 16.16 5.13
C ALA A 814 20.37 16.63 4.90
N ASP A 815 21.35 15.76 5.11
CA ASP A 815 22.76 16.06 4.81
C ASP A 815 22.99 16.26 3.30
N CYS A 816 22.32 15.49 2.44
CA CYS A 816 22.41 15.67 0.98
C CYS A 816 21.77 16.99 0.51
N ALA A 817 20.67 17.41 1.14
CA ALA A 817 19.98 18.68 0.84
C ALA A 817 20.74 19.93 1.38
N GLY A 818 21.81 19.73 2.16
CA GLY A 818 22.62 20.81 2.72
C GLY A 818 22.04 21.41 4.01
N ALA A 819 21.23 20.66 4.77
CA ALA A 819 20.60 21.15 6.00
C ALA A 819 21.62 21.51 7.11
N PHE A 820 22.78 20.83 7.14
CA PHE A 820 23.80 20.99 8.17
C PHE A 820 24.90 21.97 7.72
N GLN A 821 24.94 23.15 8.36
CA GLN A 821 25.88 24.22 8.00
C GLN A 821 27.27 23.99 8.61
N SER A 822 27.36 23.50 9.84
CA SER A 822 28.63 23.26 10.52
C SER A 822 29.24 21.90 10.16
N SER A 823 30.57 21.80 10.20
CA SER A 823 31.27 20.51 10.13
C SER A 823 30.88 19.59 11.30
N ASP A 824 30.67 20.19 12.47
CA ASP A 824 30.46 19.48 13.72
C ASP A 824 29.11 18.76 13.74
N GLN A 825 28.03 19.41 13.28
CA GLN A 825 26.72 18.79 13.14
C GLN A 825 26.74 17.60 12.16
N ARG A 826 27.45 17.74 11.04
CA ARG A 826 27.62 16.64 10.07
C ARG A 826 28.39 15.47 10.68
N HIS A 827 29.44 15.76 11.44
CA HIS A 827 30.21 14.72 12.13
C HIS A 827 29.40 14.02 13.22
N GLU A 828 28.57 14.75 13.96
CA GLU A 828 27.65 14.21 14.97
C GLU A 828 26.63 13.26 14.34
N VAL A 829 25.92 13.70 13.30
CA VAL A 829 24.93 12.88 12.58
C VAL A 829 25.58 11.62 11.99
N GLN A 830 26.75 11.75 11.35
CA GLN A 830 27.50 10.59 10.86
C GLN A 830 27.95 9.66 12.00
N SER A 831 28.35 10.21 13.14
CA SER A 831 28.74 9.42 14.32
C SER A 831 27.55 8.61 14.86
N LEU A 832 26.38 9.23 15.00
CA LEU A 832 25.15 8.56 15.42
C LEU A 832 24.75 7.45 14.46
N ALA A 833 24.76 7.70 13.16
CA ALA A 833 24.45 6.70 12.14
C ALA A 833 25.46 5.53 12.15
N ARG A 834 26.77 5.81 12.30
CA ARG A 834 27.80 4.76 12.42
C ARG A 834 27.64 3.93 13.69
N LYS A 835 27.32 4.55 14.82
CA LYS A 835 27.02 3.84 16.07
C LYS A 835 25.82 2.93 15.88
N PHE A 836 24.75 3.41 15.25
CA PHE A 836 23.55 2.61 15.00
C PHE A 836 23.84 1.41 14.12
N VAL A 837 24.59 1.60 13.03
CA VAL A 837 25.07 0.50 12.18
C VAL A 837 25.90 -0.51 12.98
N SER A 838 26.80 -0.04 13.85
CA SER A 838 27.60 -0.92 14.72
C SER A 838 26.73 -1.70 15.72
N SER A 839 25.72 -1.07 16.31
CA SER A 839 24.78 -1.74 17.21
C SER A 839 23.97 -2.82 16.48
N LEU A 840 23.54 -2.55 15.24
CA LEU A 840 22.88 -3.53 14.38
C LEU A 840 23.80 -4.71 13.99
N ASP A 841 25.10 -4.47 13.80
CA ASP A 841 26.07 -5.56 13.55
C ASP A 841 26.31 -6.45 14.77
N GLN A 842 26.25 -5.87 15.97
CA GLN A 842 26.52 -6.56 17.22
C GLN A 842 25.31 -7.34 17.72
N ALA A 843 24.09 -6.94 17.38
CA ALA A 843 22.87 -7.60 17.87
C ALA A 843 22.68 -9.08 17.45
N PRO A 844 22.87 -9.48 16.18
CA PRO A 844 22.44 -10.80 15.72
C PRO A 844 23.41 -11.94 16.07
N SER A 845 22.86 -13.08 16.46
CA SER A 845 23.60 -14.35 16.62
C SER A 845 23.73 -15.16 15.32
N THR A 846 23.01 -14.77 14.26
CA THR A 846 22.93 -15.52 12.99
C THR A 846 22.85 -14.55 11.80
N GLU A 847 23.47 -14.92 10.67
CA GLU A 847 23.50 -14.09 9.45
C GLU A 847 22.12 -13.86 8.82
N SER A 848 21.12 -14.66 9.19
CA SER A 848 19.73 -14.54 8.69
C SER A 848 18.95 -13.39 9.32
N HIS A 849 19.42 -12.81 10.42
CA HIS A 849 18.67 -11.79 11.16
C HIS A 849 18.56 -10.46 10.40
N ILE A 850 17.40 -9.79 10.51
CA ILE A 850 17.09 -8.52 9.80
C ILE A 850 18.12 -7.41 10.05
N CYS A 851 18.68 -7.34 11.27
CA CYS A 851 19.71 -6.35 11.62
C CYS A 851 20.95 -6.44 10.73
N HIS A 852 21.34 -7.65 10.31
CA HIS A 852 22.49 -7.83 9.42
C HIS A 852 22.22 -7.21 8.04
N SER A 853 21.03 -7.46 7.49
CA SER A 853 20.59 -6.88 6.21
C SER A 853 20.56 -5.35 6.27
N TYR A 854 19.90 -4.78 7.30
CA TYR A 854 19.79 -3.33 7.46
C TYR A 854 21.14 -2.65 7.70
N SER A 855 22.00 -3.25 8.54
CA SER A 855 23.37 -2.75 8.74
C SER A 855 24.15 -2.72 7.42
N ARG A 856 24.12 -3.80 6.65
CA ARG A 856 24.83 -3.90 5.36
C ARG A 856 24.39 -2.80 4.39
N MET A 857 23.09 -2.56 4.27
CA MET A 857 22.55 -1.54 3.36
C MET A 857 22.85 -0.12 3.84
N LEU A 858 22.72 0.14 5.15
CA LEU A 858 23.08 1.44 5.74
C LEU A 858 24.58 1.75 5.57
N LYS A 859 25.46 0.76 5.74
CA LYS A 859 26.90 0.93 5.45
C LYS A 859 27.15 1.38 4.01
N GLN A 860 26.42 0.83 3.04
CA GLN A 860 26.58 1.20 1.63
C GLN A 860 26.15 2.66 1.40
N LEU A 861 24.99 3.05 1.93
CA LEU A 861 24.48 4.41 1.83
C LEU A 861 25.48 5.45 2.37
N TRP A 862 25.99 5.24 3.58
CA TRP A 862 26.88 6.20 4.24
C TRP A 862 28.33 6.17 3.72
N ARG A 863 28.82 5.05 3.16
CA ARG A 863 30.17 4.93 2.56
C ARG A 863 30.33 5.66 1.22
N ALA A 864 29.28 5.72 0.40
CA ALA A 864 29.32 6.34 -0.92
C ALA A 864 29.76 7.81 -0.91
N ARG A 865 29.68 8.47 0.26
CA ARG A 865 30.02 9.88 0.46
C ARG A 865 31.39 10.10 1.11
N GLU A 866 31.91 9.15 1.90
CA GLU A 866 33.25 9.23 2.50
C GLU A 866 34.38 9.18 1.45
N SER A 867 34.13 8.59 0.26
CA SER A 867 35.12 8.63 -0.83
C SER A 867 35.27 10.02 -1.47
N LYS A 868 34.30 10.93 -1.29
CA LYS A 868 34.33 12.30 -1.82
C LYS A 868 35.02 13.31 -0.89
N SER A 869 35.32 12.97 0.37
CA SER A 869 35.91 13.90 1.37
C SER A 869 37.44 13.84 1.51
N LYS A 870 38.17 13.06 0.68
CA LYS A 870 39.65 13.10 0.64
C LYS A 870 40.14 14.21 -0.30
N PRO A 871 40.97 15.16 0.15
CA PRO A 871 41.57 16.15 -0.75
C PRO A 871 42.58 15.47 -1.69
N SER A 872 42.46 15.76 -2.99
CA SER A 872 43.28 15.20 -4.05
C SER A 872 44.77 15.50 -3.85
N ARG A 873 45.60 14.47 -4.06
CA ARG A 873 47.07 14.53 -4.12
C ARG A 873 47.55 15.61 -5.10
N THR A 874 48.60 16.29 -4.66
CA THR A 874 49.40 17.29 -5.37
C THR A 874 49.84 16.85 -6.78
N PRO A 875 49.86 17.77 -7.77
CA PRO A 875 50.39 17.48 -9.10
C PRO A 875 51.93 17.50 -9.07
N LYS A 876 52.56 16.49 -9.71
CA LYS A 876 54.00 16.43 -9.96
C LYS A 876 54.41 17.51 -11.00
N PRO A 877 55.60 18.13 -10.88
CA PRO A 877 56.02 19.18 -11.79
C PRO A 877 56.76 18.62 -13.01
N THR A 878 56.54 19.22 -14.18
CA THR A 878 57.43 19.13 -15.35
C THR A 878 58.57 20.15 -15.25
N PRO A 879 59.79 19.82 -15.73
CA PRO A 879 60.96 20.67 -15.59
C PRO A 879 61.04 21.70 -16.72
N VAL A 880 61.71 22.83 -16.49
CA VAL A 880 62.73 23.46 -17.37
C VAL A 880 63.06 24.88 -16.85
N SER A 881 64.33 24.99 -16.41
CA SER A 881 65.32 26.06 -16.62
C SER A 881 65.08 27.52 -16.19
N SER A 882 65.93 27.91 -15.21
CA SER A 882 66.73 29.16 -15.07
C SER A 882 66.03 30.52 -15.25
N THR A 883 66.21 31.53 -14.38
CA THR A 883 67.50 32.12 -13.95
C THR A 883 67.22 33.16 -12.85
N MET A 884 68.15 33.32 -11.88
CA MET A 884 68.49 34.56 -11.14
C MET A 884 67.40 35.28 -10.30
N ASN A 885 67.64 35.92 -9.15
CA ASN A 885 68.75 36.07 -8.21
C ASN A 885 68.21 36.91 -7.03
N LEU A 886 68.88 36.82 -5.87
CA LEU A 886 69.09 37.90 -4.88
C LEU A 886 68.08 38.19 -3.74
N TYR A 887 68.55 37.83 -2.54
CA TYR A 887 68.83 38.68 -1.35
C TYR A 887 68.07 38.42 -0.02
N HIS A 888 68.88 37.97 0.97
CA HIS A 888 68.99 38.39 2.38
C HIS A 888 67.81 38.11 3.37
N ARG A 889 67.99 37.81 4.68
CA ARG A 889 69.15 37.62 5.58
C ARG A 889 68.65 37.29 7.03
N HIS A 890 69.36 36.39 7.72
CA HIS A 890 69.58 36.21 9.19
C HIS A 890 68.45 35.74 10.15
N LYS A 891 68.64 34.58 10.85
CA LYS A 891 69.30 34.30 12.17
C LYS A 891 68.37 34.67 13.36
N THR A 892 68.19 33.94 14.48
CA THR A 892 68.92 32.88 15.25
C THR A 892 67.99 32.42 16.41
N SER A 893 67.90 31.13 16.78
CA SER A 893 68.54 30.48 17.98
C SER A 893 68.01 30.98 19.35
N THR A 894 67.68 30.23 20.43
CA THR A 894 67.95 28.85 20.90
C THR A 894 67.11 28.57 22.19
N LYS A 895 66.83 27.29 22.47
CA LYS A 895 66.29 26.63 23.72
C LYS A 895 67.23 26.74 24.95
N PRO A 896 67.09 26.01 26.10
CA PRO A 896 65.96 25.35 26.85
C PRO A 896 66.02 25.56 28.41
N GLN A 897 65.08 25.00 29.21
CA GLN A 897 65.34 24.10 30.38
C GLN A 897 64.09 23.83 31.28
N GLN A 898 64.00 22.60 31.82
CA GLN A 898 63.16 22.14 32.96
C GLN A 898 64.06 21.95 34.22
N PRO A 899 63.55 21.82 35.48
CA PRO A 899 63.15 20.49 36.06
C PRO A 899 62.02 20.48 37.15
N LEU A 900 61.56 19.25 37.49
CA LEU A 900 60.62 18.71 38.52
C LEU A 900 61.13 18.84 40.00
N PRO A 901 60.41 18.51 41.13
CA PRO A 901 59.58 17.29 41.35
C PRO A 901 58.40 17.24 42.41
N THR A 902 57.55 16.21 42.24
CA THR A 902 56.79 15.28 43.17
C THR A 902 56.19 15.66 44.54
N THR A 903 54.91 15.25 44.76
CA THR A 903 54.44 14.39 45.90
C THR A 903 53.11 13.66 45.59
N ASN A 904 53.00 12.42 46.10
CA ASN A 904 51.95 11.37 46.14
C ASN A 904 50.47 11.83 46.35
N GLU A 905 49.37 11.08 46.11
CA GLU A 905 49.08 9.63 46.19
C GLU A 905 47.71 9.28 45.51
N HIS A 906 47.43 7.98 45.32
CA HIS A 906 46.26 7.31 44.68
C HIS A 906 44.84 7.82 45.09
N THR A 907 43.77 7.80 44.28
CA THR A 907 42.94 6.63 43.86
C THR A 907 41.83 7.08 42.86
N THR A 908 41.27 6.14 42.07
CA THR A 908 40.36 6.27 40.88
C THR A 908 38.83 6.20 41.22
N PRO A 909 37.85 6.02 40.29
CA PRO A 909 37.14 7.07 39.52
C PRO A 909 35.57 6.93 39.46
N SER A 910 34.80 8.00 39.23
CA SER A 910 33.52 7.96 38.49
C SER A 910 32.90 9.36 38.32
N ASP A 911 32.36 9.61 37.11
CA ASP A 911 31.01 10.12 36.85
C ASP A 911 30.86 11.12 35.69
N SER A 912 29.78 10.82 34.96
CA SER A 912 29.28 11.24 33.67
C SER A 912 28.94 12.73 33.52
N PHE A 913 29.26 13.27 32.34
CA PHE A 913 28.89 14.63 31.92
C PHE A 913 27.64 14.63 31.02
N SER A 914 26.63 15.41 31.42
CA SER A 914 25.44 15.79 30.64
C SER A 914 25.75 16.92 29.65
N PRO A 915 25.06 17.01 28.48
CA PRO A 915 25.12 18.19 27.63
C PRO A 915 23.83 19.01 27.73
N SER A 916 23.86 20.08 28.52
CA SER A 916 22.95 21.23 28.42
C SER A 916 23.78 22.46 28.09
N ARG A 917 23.93 22.78 26.81
CA ARG A 917 24.47 24.06 26.31
C ARG A 917 23.84 24.43 24.97
N PHE A 918 22.59 24.86 25.02
CA PHE A 918 21.99 25.75 24.04
C PHE A 918 21.05 26.64 24.86
N PHE A 919 21.51 27.82 25.31
CA PHE A 919 20.73 29.03 25.61
C PHE A 919 21.43 29.93 26.65
N GLU A 920 21.75 31.16 26.21
CA GLU A 920 21.84 32.44 26.96
C GLU A 920 22.13 33.51 25.87
N SER A 921 21.53 34.71 25.77
CA SER A 921 21.00 35.68 26.76
C SER A 921 20.00 36.68 26.08
N LEU A 922 18.82 36.99 26.65
CA LEU A 922 18.37 38.22 27.39
C LEU A 922 17.88 39.45 26.55
N PRO A 923 17.05 40.40 27.07
CA PRO A 923 16.52 40.61 28.44
C PRO A 923 14.98 40.81 28.55
N GLY A 924 14.46 40.91 29.79
CA GLY A 924 13.04 40.90 30.16
C GLY A 924 12.39 42.24 30.49
N GLU A 925 11.17 42.16 31.06
CA GLU A 925 10.60 43.04 32.12
C GLU A 925 9.17 42.56 32.50
N ASP A 926 9.02 42.26 33.79
CA ASP A 926 8.00 42.65 34.78
C ASP A 926 6.51 42.21 34.69
N ASP A 927 6.24 41.12 35.43
CA ASP A 927 5.43 40.99 36.66
C ASP A 927 3.93 41.35 36.79
N ASN A 928 3.26 40.36 37.40
CA ASN A 928 2.14 40.42 38.37
C ASN A 928 0.68 40.26 37.91
N GLY A 929 0.04 39.15 38.37
CA GLY A 929 -1.41 38.93 38.27
C GLY A 929 -1.85 37.51 38.62
N THR A 930 -2.06 37.25 39.92
CA THR A 930 -2.62 36.03 40.51
C THR A 930 -4.02 35.69 39.96
N ALA A 931 -4.22 34.49 39.40
CA ALA A 931 -5.54 33.86 39.32
C ALA A 931 -5.42 32.33 39.15
N ALA A 932 -6.23 31.61 39.93
CA ALA A 932 -6.27 30.16 40.05
C ALA A 932 -6.59 29.43 38.73
N PHE A 933 -5.90 28.31 38.49
CA PHE A 933 -6.16 27.38 37.39
C PHE A 933 -7.37 26.48 37.68
N PRO A 934 -8.32 26.31 36.75
CA PRO A 934 -9.20 25.15 36.73
C PRO A 934 -8.69 24.05 35.78
N SER A 935 -9.05 22.84 36.18
CA SER A 935 -8.84 21.49 35.64
C SER A 935 -9.09 21.27 34.13
N ILE A 936 -8.41 20.24 33.59
CA ILE A 936 -8.50 19.66 32.23
C ILE A 936 -9.89 19.06 31.94
N GLU A 937 -10.88 19.89 31.60
CA GLU A 937 -12.16 19.39 31.05
C GLU A 937 -12.67 20.14 29.81
N GLY A 938 -11.95 21.15 29.30
CA GLY A 938 -12.49 22.07 28.28
C GLY A 938 -12.09 21.90 26.82
N TYR A 939 -11.08 21.08 26.47
CA TYR A 939 -10.42 21.22 25.15
C TYR A 939 -10.84 20.21 24.06
N PHE A 940 -11.79 19.30 24.32
CA PHE A 940 -12.19 18.27 23.34
C PHE A 940 -13.57 18.46 22.69
N LEU A 941 -14.24 19.60 22.90
CA LEU A 941 -15.56 19.89 22.30
C LEU A 941 -15.54 21.23 21.57
N GLY A 942 -15.49 21.18 20.23
CA GLY A 942 -15.56 22.36 19.37
C GLY A 942 -15.59 22.01 17.88
N SER A 943 -16.78 21.67 17.38
CA SER A 943 -17.09 21.40 15.97
C SER A 943 -16.94 22.64 15.09
N PHE A 944 -16.33 22.52 13.91
CA PHE A 944 -16.63 23.35 12.72
C PHE A 944 -16.26 22.63 11.41
N MET A 945 -17.25 22.10 10.71
CA MET A 945 -17.53 22.38 9.29
C MET A 945 -18.94 21.85 8.94
N PRO A 946 -19.75 22.62 8.17
CA PRO A 946 -21.16 22.34 7.91
C PRO A 946 -21.36 21.42 6.70
N GLY A 947 -22.41 20.60 6.73
CA GLY A 947 -22.81 19.77 5.59
C GLY A 947 -23.03 18.29 5.93
N VAL A 948 -23.72 17.98 7.04
CA VAL A 948 -24.35 16.69 7.25
C VAL A 948 -25.78 16.98 7.71
N ALA A 949 -26.74 16.29 7.09
CA ALA A 949 -28.17 16.46 7.31
C ALA A 949 -28.54 16.30 8.79
N ASP A 950 -29.39 17.23 9.23
CA ASP A 950 -30.02 17.32 10.54
C ASP A 950 -31.10 16.23 10.69
N PHE A 951 -30.95 15.36 11.69
CA PHE A 951 -32.03 14.50 12.19
C PHE A 951 -31.94 14.38 13.71
N SER A 952 -32.36 15.43 14.41
CA SER A 952 -32.98 15.29 15.73
C SER A 952 -33.81 16.54 16.01
N THR A 953 -35.13 16.45 16.15
CA THR A 953 -35.86 16.30 17.43
C THR A 953 -37.38 16.54 17.18
N PRO A 954 -38.30 16.50 18.17
CA PRO A 954 -38.74 15.35 18.96
C PRO A 954 -40.30 15.22 19.03
N SER A 955 -40.79 14.25 19.81
CA SER A 955 -42.12 14.18 20.46
C SER A 955 -43.37 13.84 19.63
N PHE A 956 -43.89 12.60 19.80
CA PHE A 956 -45.34 12.38 19.95
C PHE A 956 -45.64 10.99 20.53
N TRP A 957 -45.65 10.85 21.86
CA TRP A 957 -46.41 9.80 22.56
C TRP A 957 -46.81 10.32 23.93
N ASP A 958 -48.06 10.78 24.04
CA ASP A 958 -48.84 10.79 25.28
C ASP A 958 -50.33 10.80 24.92
N GLY A 959 -51.08 9.81 25.40
CA GLY A 959 -52.55 9.72 25.23
C GLY A 959 -53.14 8.32 24.99
N LEU A 960 -53.04 7.42 25.98
CA LEU A 960 -54.08 6.55 26.61
C LEU A 960 -55.41 6.20 25.85
N PRO A 961 -56.17 5.12 26.18
CA PRO A 961 -55.94 3.92 27.05
C PRO A 961 -56.57 2.59 26.47
N PRO A 962 -57.07 1.57 27.25
CA PRO A 962 -56.64 0.17 27.17
C PRO A 962 -57.79 -0.83 26.82
N HIS A 963 -57.60 -2.14 27.08
CA HIS A 963 -58.49 -3.32 26.92
C HIS A 963 -58.13 -4.17 25.67
N SER A 964 -58.05 -5.50 25.67
CA SER A 964 -58.23 -6.56 26.68
C SER A 964 -57.97 -7.91 25.99
N VAL A 965 -57.27 -8.84 26.66
CA VAL A 965 -57.49 -10.31 26.66
C VAL A 965 -57.57 -11.06 25.32
N GLY A 966 -56.71 -12.08 25.16
CA GLY A 966 -56.94 -13.15 24.17
C GLY A 966 -55.80 -14.14 24.07
N GLU A 967 -55.96 -15.24 24.79
CA GLU A 967 -55.14 -16.45 24.93
C GLU A 967 -54.65 -17.10 23.61
N GLY A 968 -53.61 -17.94 23.70
CA GLY A 968 -53.51 -19.11 22.81
C GLY A 968 -52.12 -19.67 22.51
N PHE A 969 -51.59 -20.50 23.42
CA PHE A 969 -51.00 -21.84 23.18
C PHE A 969 -50.07 -22.08 21.97
N GLN A 970 -48.77 -22.36 22.22
CA GLN A 970 -48.12 -23.69 22.35
C GLN A 970 -47.57 -24.27 21.03
N ASP A 971 -46.24 -24.18 20.91
CA ASP A 971 -45.23 -25.27 20.87
C ASP A 971 -45.38 -26.50 19.95
N TRP A 972 -44.23 -27.16 19.73
CA TRP A 972 -43.92 -28.37 18.93
C TRP A 972 -43.53 -28.10 17.46
N GLY A 973 -42.42 -28.59 16.91
CA GLY A 973 -41.50 -29.65 17.35
C GLY A 973 -41.19 -30.58 16.16
N LEU A 974 -39.91 -30.60 15.76
CA LEU A 974 -39.15 -31.67 15.07
C LEU A 974 -39.89 -32.79 14.34
N TYR A 975 -39.55 -33.02 13.06
CA TYR A 975 -39.56 -34.38 12.48
C TYR A 975 -38.39 -34.60 11.50
N GLN A 976 -37.62 -35.66 11.80
CA GLN A 976 -36.67 -36.35 10.94
C GLN A 976 -37.39 -37.36 10.02
N GLY A 977 -36.79 -37.63 8.85
CA GLY A 977 -36.57 -39.02 8.39
C GLY A 977 -37.51 -39.59 7.32
N GLY A 978 -37.05 -39.54 6.06
CA GLY A 978 -36.60 -40.75 5.34
C GLY A 978 -37.59 -41.55 4.46
N VAL A 979 -37.20 -41.72 3.17
CA VAL A 979 -37.15 -42.99 2.38
C VAL A 979 -38.53 -43.64 2.05
N ASP A 980 -38.95 -43.99 0.83
CA ASP A 980 -38.28 -44.66 -0.30
C ASP A 980 -39.13 -44.60 -1.60
N SER A 981 -38.44 -44.69 -2.74
CA SER A 981 -38.78 -45.33 -4.04
C SER A 981 -40.18 -45.22 -4.70
N GLN A 982 -40.24 -44.72 -5.95
CA GLN A 982 -40.45 -45.52 -7.18
C GLN A 982 -40.53 -44.63 -8.45
N ASP A 983 -39.65 -44.93 -9.41
CA ASP A 983 -39.65 -44.59 -10.86
C ASP A 983 -40.93 -45.08 -11.59
N PRO A 984 -41.09 -44.94 -12.94
CA PRO A 984 -40.75 -43.84 -13.88
C PRO A 984 -41.88 -43.54 -14.89
N ILE A 985 -41.95 -42.32 -15.45
CA ILE A 985 -42.21 -42.01 -16.88
C ILE A 985 -41.50 -40.69 -17.20
#